data_AF-A0A8S1WY03-F1
#
_entry.id   AF-A0A8S1WY03-F1
#
_cell.length_a   1.000
_cell.length_b   1.000
_cell.length_c   1.000
_cell.angle_alpha   90.00
_cell.angle_beta   90.00
_cell.angle_gamma   90.00
#
_symmetry.space_group_name_H-M   'P 1'
#
loop_
_entity.id
_entity.type
_entity.pdbx_description
1 polymer ?
#
loop_
_entity_poly.entity_id
_entity_poly.type
_entity_poly.pdbx_seq_one_letter_code
_entity_poly.pdbx_strand_id
1 'polypeptide(L)'
;MPSILKFQTEPSTHISHSIKDLDNTKNYDQIIQQNSKSYLIGNHYFQPTHKVINGQKPQLFINQKSIHQNQSFRDLSYVESSGSPYSQREDKQDDGLTNLRGRKKSLKPQLSPYLINKQSHSSNNNLQSQRKILENVLDDSGYYVNKQKNQDQSPQYQLAKNGYLHNFQQVKNLKPLAQFQKEKSVKDIQKPMQKQKDQILSPISPENGFTYPEKKTFVRPKQIKEKINNKQIQRKKSINLQQNQNYEDTIHRKMKCFQRNIFENQCIHMIYVRPSAIRIQRYLIKDAKNEEVLKKCLSYRWWWQESNNQDEDIEFFWYSQASVSFLSKQAQRHISDKIEFQPFEQIVKKSEGVEDQMKYAIENKLGLLSPLIKVHNHVDISYPLWTKKNLICSIIKYCQLTRQYVENFVPLSMVVDYLGENLLYEFLKNFKTSTDIWILRKSDLQDDDKIMICQNTESVFNYLNEQFKMPNRNQQSFIVQQYIRSIEFQEIKLDLCYYLLITQINGIVRGYLFQQFYGQKSEIIFSDFNNDSNIVFIENSNQKIINQYISKKNILKLFNKYNFDYDSTIYPQIKQILGEYLKSIFIQMPVKDHNFELLQVVMIIDNQGKPCLINIKPNPILDQDMDFIQQLMDNVFQLGLDVLFPSPSIWPKEKKRLIENYWENNDFEQVFDSRIDGQGLKSLFEEKIYENNNYNDDEL
;
A
#
# COMPACT_ATOMS: atom_id res chain seq x y z
N MET A 1 -65.70 -46.37 3.86
CA MET A 1 -65.04 -45.86 5.09
C MET A 1 -63.57 -45.63 4.81
N PRO A 2 -63.12 -44.38 4.65
CA PRO A 2 -61.72 -44.05 4.39
C PRO A 2 -61.01 -43.55 5.66
N SER A 3 -59.78 -44.00 5.87
CA SER A 3 -58.81 -43.44 6.83
C SER A 3 -57.88 -42.47 6.11
N ILE A 4 -57.86 -41.25 6.62
CA ILE A 4 -57.22 -40.06 6.03
C ILE A 4 -55.72 -40.01 6.39
N LEU A 5 -54.92 -39.79 5.35
CA LEU A 5 -53.50 -39.42 5.37
C LEU A 5 -53.31 -38.04 6.00
N LYS A 6 -52.36 -37.91 6.94
CA LYS A 6 -51.84 -36.62 7.42
C LYS A 6 -50.65 -36.20 6.56
N PHE A 7 -50.79 -35.08 5.85
CA PHE A 7 -49.68 -34.33 5.27
C PHE A 7 -49.02 -33.43 6.31
N GLN A 8 -47.70 -33.27 6.20
CA GLN A 8 -46.91 -32.27 6.91
C GLN A 8 -46.94 -30.97 6.10
N THR A 9 -47.27 -29.85 6.76
CA THR A 9 -47.14 -28.49 6.22
C THR A 9 -45.92 -27.81 6.83
N GLU A 10 -45.17 -27.11 5.97
CA GLU A 10 -44.00 -26.28 6.27
C GLU A 10 -44.32 -25.11 7.22
N PRO A 11 -43.35 -24.59 7.99
CA PRO A 11 -43.50 -23.34 8.71
C PRO A 11 -43.08 -22.14 7.84
N SER A 12 -44.06 -21.29 7.52
CA SER A 12 -43.88 -19.96 6.95
C SER A 12 -43.34 -18.98 8.00
N THR A 13 -42.15 -18.42 7.79
CA THR A 13 -41.64 -17.27 8.57
C THR A 13 -42.04 -15.96 7.90
N HIS A 14 -43.13 -15.36 8.38
CA HIS A 14 -43.44 -13.95 8.17
C HIS A 14 -42.73 -13.11 9.25
N ILE A 15 -41.79 -12.25 8.85
CA ILE A 15 -41.24 -11.20 9.71
C ILE A 15 -41.98 -9.91 9.37
N SER A 16 -42.85 -9.48 10.28
CA SER A 16 -43.49 -8.16 10.27
C SER A 16 -42.70 -7.21 11.17
N HIS A 17 -42.08 -6.17 10.62
CA HIS A 17 -41.55 -5.07 11.40
C HIS A 17 -42.67 -4.05 11.68
N SER A 18 -43.09 -3.95 12.94
CA SER A 18 -43.92 -2.85 13.42
C SER A 18 -43.03 -1.71 13.91
N ILE A 19 -43.17 -0.55 13.29
CA ILE A 19 -42.65 0.73 13.79
C ILE A 19 -43.66 1.21 14.84
N LYS A 20 -43.18 1.44 16.07
CA LYS A 20 -43.88 2.25 17.06
C LYS A 20 -42.88 3.22 17.68
N ASP A 21 -43.25 4.49 17.56
CA ASP A 21 -42.65 5.67 18.14
C ASP A 21 -42.51 5.56 19.66
N LEU A 22 -41.41 6.10 20.18
CA LEU A 22 -41.41 6.69 21.52
C LEU A 22 -40.35 7.80 21.60
N ASP A 23 -40.86 9.02 21.56
CA ASP A 23 -40.21 10.23 22.08
C ASP A 23 -39.77 10.03 23.53
N ASN A 24 -38.55 10.43 23.85
CA ASN A 24 -38.29 11.19 25.08
C ASN A 24 -36.95 11.91 25.00
N THR A 25 -37.05 13.24 24.97
CA THR A 25 -35.99 14.21 25.15
C THR A 25 -35.75 14.45 26.65
N LYS A 26 -34.48 14.51 27.08
CA LYS A 26 -33.86 15.62 27.87
C LYS A 26 -32.67 15.17 28.75
N ASN A 27 -31.61 15.97 28.61
CA ASN A 27 -30.65 16.45 29.61
C ASN A 27 -29.35 15.68 29.93
N TYR A 28 -28.32 16.51 30.14
CA TYR A 28 -26.92 16.32 30.58
C TYR A 28 -25.90 15.92 29.49
N ASP A 29 -24.76 16.59 29.30
CA ASP A 29 -24.29 17.92 29.74
C ASP A 29 -23.03 18.31 28.94
N GLN A 30 -22.78 19.61 28.90
CA GLN A 30 -21.75 20.31 28.14
C GLN A 30 -20.33 20.11 28.69
N ILE A 31 -19.34 19.90 27.82
CA ILE A 31 -17.92 20.14 28.11
C ILE A 31 -17.38 21.23 27.18
N ILE A 32 -17.52 22.46 27.69
CA ILE A 32 -16.55 23.57 27.75
C ILE A 32 -15.47 23.60 26.64
N GLN A 33 -15.69 24.49 25.67
CA GLN A 33 -14.62 25.19 24.95
C GLN A 33 -14.13 26.34 25.84
N GLN A 34 -12.84 26.34 26.23
CA GLN A 34 -12.21 27.50 26.87
C GLN A 34 -11.51 28.39 25.85
N ASN A 35 -11.97 29.63 25.88
CA ASN A 35 -11.44 30.85 25.29
C ASN A 35 -9.92 31.04 25.47
N SER A 36 -9.21 31.36 24.39
CA SER A 36 -8.00 32.19 24.45
C SER A 36 -8.35 33.61 24.01
N LYS A 37 -8.17 34.55 24.94
CA LYS A 37 -8.56 35.95 24.92
C LYS A 37 -7.85 36.74 23.82
N SER A 38 -8.65 37.41 22.99
CA SER A 38 -8.25 38.55 22.16
C SER A 38 -8.10 39.81 23.03
N TYR A 39 -6.94 40.48 22.94
CA TYR A 39 -6.78 41.82 23.48
C TYR A 39 -7.31 42.85 22.48
N LEU A 40 -8.30 43.62 22.94
CA LEU A 40 -8.77 44.87 22.34
C LEU A 40 -7.79 46.00 22.69
N ILE A 41 -7.33 46.74 21.68
CA ILE A 41 -7.04 48.18 21.79
C ILE A 41 -7.78 48.86 20.64
N GLY A 42 -8.59 49.85 20.98
CA GLY A 42 -9.59 50.44 20.10
C GLY A 42 -9.17 51.69 19.34
N ASN A 43 -10.12 52.08 18.47
CA ASN A 43 -10.50 53.41 17.99
C ASN A 43 -9.43 54.30 17.34
N HIS A 44 -9.65 54.72 16.08
CA HIS A 44 -10.50 55.88 15.75
C HIS A 44 -10.68 56.04 14.22
N TYR A 45 -11.93 56.33 13.84
CA TYR A 45 -12.45 57.05 12.67
C TYR A 45 -11.52 57.43 11.50
N PHE A 46 -11.96 57.15 10.26
CA PHE A 46 -12.19 58.16 9.22
C PHE A 46 -12.98 57.54 8.05
N GLN A 47 -14.16 58.08 7.73
CA GLN A 47 -14.74 57.99 6.38
C GLN A 47 -14.27 59.21 5.58
N PRO A 48 -14.17 59.10 4.24
CA PRO A 48 -15.11 59.88 3.44
C PRO A 48 -15.56 59.24 2.11
N THR A 49 -16.88 59.32 1.91
CA THR A 49 -17.63 59.78 0.73
C THR A 49 -17.09 59.63 -0.70
N HIS A 50 -17.94 59.03 -1.54
CA HIS A 50 -17.99 59.15 -2.99
C HIS A 50 -18.12 60.60 -3.49
N LYS A 51 -17.35 60.95 -4.53
CA LYS A 51 -17.73 61.95 -5.55
C LYS A 51 -17.25 61.52 -6.94
N VAL A 52 -18.17 61.63 -7.90
CA VAL A 52 -18.00 61.53 -9.35
C VAL A 52 -17.57 62.89 -9.89
N ILE A 53 -16.49 63.00 -10.69
CA ILE A 53 -16.29 64.01 -11.77
C ILE A 53 -15.36 63.44 -12.87
N ASN A 54 -15.72 63.75 -14.12
CA ASN A 54 -15.06 63.47 -15.40
C ASN A 54 -13.64 64.04 -15.59
N GLY A 55 -12.84 63.36 -16.44
CA GLY A 55 -12.13 63.99 -17.57
C GLY A 55 -10.68 64.46 -17.39
N GLN A 56 -9.89 64.20 -18.46
CA GLN A 56 -8.60 64.79 -18.87
C GLN A 56 -7.27 64.06 -18.50
N LYS A 57 -6.53 63.66 -19.55
CA LYS A 57 -5.06 63.47 -19.63
C LYS A 57 -4.36 64.86 -19.55
N PRO A 58 -3.01 65.05 -19.47
CA PRO A 58 -1.86 64.12 -19.66
C PRO A 58 -0.60 64.34 -18.75
N GLN A 59 0.41 63.47 -18.93
CA GLN A 59 1.89 63.72 -18.97
C GLN A 59 2.77 64.09 -17.73
N LEU A 60 3.90 63.34 -17.66
CA LEU A 60 5.30 63.69 -17.32
C LEU A 60 5.83 63.65 -15.85
N PHE A 61 6.89 62.82 -15.69
CA PHE A 61 8.08 62.80 -14.83
C PHE A 61 8.05 63.26 -13.35
N ILE A 62 8.65 62.45 -12.46
CA ILE A 62 9.96 62.73 -11.81
C ILE A 62 10.38 61.54 -10.90
N ASN A 63 11.68 61.26 -10.96
CA ASN A 63 12.47 60.35 -10.11
C ASN A 63 12.33 60.61 -8.60
N GLN A 64 12.27 59.55 -7.78
CA GLN A 64 12.92 59.55 -6.46
C GLN A 64 13.56 58.19 -6.16
N LYS A 65 14.87 58.25 -5.90
CA LYS A 65 15.71 57.20 -5.32
C LYS A 65 15.36 57.03 -3.84
N SER A 66 15.33 55.80 -3.34
CA SER A 66 15.56 55.53 -1.92
C SER A 66 16.38 54.26 -1.73
N ILE A 67 17.33 54.41 -0.80
CA ILE A 67 18.38 53.50 -0.36
C ILE A 67 17.80 52.27 0.35
N HIS A 68 18.29 51.07 0.03
CA HIS A 68 18.07 49.88 0.86
C HIS A 68 19.39 49.38 1.43
N GLN A 69 19.46 49.42 2.77
CA GLN A 69 20.49 48.82 3.59
C GLN A 69 20.11 47.36 3.89
N ASN A 70 21.07 46.47 3.64
CA ASN A 70 21.09 45.08 4.08
C ASN A 70 21.12 45.00 5.62
N GLN A 71 20.24 44.21 6.23
CA GLN A 71 20.49 43.58 7.52
C GLN A 71 19.96 42.15 7.56
N SER A 72 20.90 41.23 7.77
CA SER A 72 20.76 39.80 8.00
C SER A 72 20.18 39.50 9.38
N PHE A 73 19.20 38.59 9.46
CA PHE A 73 18.74 38.00 10.72
C PHE A 73 19.50 36.70 11.05
N ARG A 74 20.17 36.71 12.21
CA ARG A 74 20.54 35.52 12.99
C ARG A 74 19.53 35.41 14.12
N ASP A 75 18.88 34.26 14.27
CA ASP A 75 18.10 33.96 15.48
C ASP A 75 18.74 32.83 16.28
N LEU A 76 19.14 33.21 17.51
CA LEU A 76 19.40 32.37 18.66
C LEU A 76 18.13 32.39 19.53
N SER A 77 17.67 31.25 20.02
CA SER A 77 16.71 31.20 21.11
C SER A 77 17.23 30.31 22.24
N TYR A 78 17.83 30.96 23.24
CA TYR A 78 17.91 30.49 24.63
C TYR A 78 16.69 31.04 25.37
N VAL A 79 15.99 30.18 26.12
CA VAL A 79 15.15 30.62 27.26
C VAL A 79 15.27 29.58 28.38
N GLU A 80 15.96 29.96 29.45
CA GLU A 80 15.75 29.46 30.80
C GLU A 80 14.77 30.40 31.51
N SER A 81 13.84 29.87 32.31
CA SER A 81 13.58 30.40 33.67
C SER A 81 12.56 29.54 34.45
N SER A 82 13.10 28.82 35.43
CA SER A 82 12.63 28.62 36.81
C SER A 82 11.23 29.07 37.27
N GLY A 83 10.58 28.20 38.07
CA GLY A 83 9.62 28.60 39.10
C GLY A 83 8.84 27.43 39.74
N SER A 84 9.35 26.86 40.83
CA SER A 84 8.57 26.15 41.88
C SER A 84 8.43 27.09 43.09
N PRO A 85 7.53 26.92 44.09
CA PRO A 85 7.32 25.66 44.84
C PRO A 85 5.88 25.38 45.32
N TYR A 86 5.58 24.15 45.76
CA TYR A 86 4.84 23.88 47.00
C TYR A 86 4.98 22.40 47.38
N SER A 87 5.54 22.17 48.57
CA SER A 87 5.63 20.91 49.27
C SER A 87 4.41 20.74 50.19
N GLN A 88 3.73 19.61 50.14
CA GLN A 88 3.00 19.09 51.29
C GLN A 88 3.40 17.64 51.53
N ARG A 89 3.99 17.44 52.72
CA ARG A 89 4.18 16.16 53.38
C ARG A 89 2.84 15.75 53.97
N GLU A 90 2.45 14.50 53.77
CA GLU A 90 1.51 13.82 54.67
C GLU A 90 2.22 12.66 55.34
N ASP A 91 2.16 12.69 56.67
CA ASP A 91 2.66 11.69 57.59
C ASP A 91 1.50 10.75 58.00
N LYS A 92 1.84 9.46 58.03
CA LYS A 92 1.30 8.38 58.89
C LYS A 92 -0.14 7.90 58.70
N GLN A 93 -0.26 6.60 58.44
CA GLN A 93 -0.98 5.72 59.36
C GLN A 93 -0.36 4.31 59.39
N ASP A 94 0.17 3.96 60.56
CA ASP A 94 0.40 2.59 61.02
C ASP A 94 -0.95 1.87 61.12
N ASP A 95 -1.03 0.66 60.56
CA ASP A 95 -1.92 -0.37 61.08
C ASP A 95 -1.19 -1.71 61.04
N GLY A 96 -0.77 -2.14 62.22
CA GLY A 96 -0.23 -3.45 62.46
C GLY A 96 -1.36 -4.48 62.51
N LEU A 97 -1.19 -5.58 61.79
CA LEU A 97 -1.77 -6.86 62.19
C LEU A 97 -0.77 -7.98 61.95
N THR A 98 -0.64 -8.77 63.01
CA THR A 98 0.37 -9.77 63.26
C THR A 98 -0.06 -11.14 62.74
N ASN A 99 0.95 -12.00 62.54
CA ASN A 99 0.92 -13.46 62.62
C ASN A 99 0.25 -14.23 61.46
N LEU A 100 1.09 -14.92 60.68
CA LEU A 100 1.00 -16.38 60.55
C LEU A 100 2.33 -16.97 60.08
N ARG A 101 2.89 -17.84 60.94
CA ARG A 101 4.08 -18.67 60.74
C ARG A 101 3.82 -19.72 59.66
N GLY A 102 4.82 -20.01 58.82
CA GLY A 102 4.79 -21.25 58.03
C GLY A 102 5.90 -21.49 57.02
N ARG A 103 6.93 -22.22 57.45
CA ARG A 103 7.80 -23.13 56.67
C ARG A 103 8.78 -22.54 55.65
N LYS A 104 10.01 -22.36 56.14
CA LYS A 104 11.27 -22.41 55.38
C LYS A 104 11.43 -23.77 54.69
N LYS A 105 11.68 -23.78 53.38
CA LYS A 105 12.46 -24.82 52.70
C LYS A 105 13.61 -24.16 51.95
N SER A 106 14.80 -24.56 52.35
CA SER A 106 16.10 -24.19 51.81
C SER A 106 16.26 -24.67 50.36
N LEU A 107 16.57 -23.74 49.45
CA LEU A 107 17.13 -24.04 48.14
C LEU A 107 18.50 -23.36 48.03
N LYS A 108 19.48 -24.17 47.62
CA LYS A 108 20.89 -23.84 47.44
C LYS A 108 21.04 -22.79 46.31
N PRO A 109 21.89 -21.75 46.45
CA PRO A 109 22.25 -20.90 45.32
C PRO A 109 23.34 -21.59 44.50
N GLN A 110 23.05 -21.84 43.22
CA GLN A 110 24.06 -22.15 42.20
C GLN A 110 24.69 -20.85 41.70
N LEU A 111 26.01 -20.92 41.55
CA LEU A 111 26.93 -19.88 41.14
C LEU A 111 26.63 -19.33 39.74
N SER A 112 26.54 -18.01 39.62
CA SER A 112 26.68 -17.25 38.38
C SER A 112 28.10 -16.65 38.30
N PRO A 113 28.87 -16.84 37.21
CA PRO A 113 30.15 -16.18 37.05
C PRO A 113 30.01 -14.97 36.12
N TYR A 114 29.78 -13.78 36.68
CA TYR A 114 30.06 -12.52 35.99
C TYR A 114 30.57 -11.49 37.00
N LEU A 115 31.89 -11.32 37.05
CA LEU A 115 32.53 -10.12 37.56
C LEU A 115 33.69 -9.72 36.64
N ILE A 116 33.48 -8.55 36.01
CA ILE A 116 34.39 -7.41 35.90
C ILE A 116 35.81 -7.67 35.35
N ASN A 117 36.11 -7.03 34.21
CA ASN A 117 37.38 -6.33 34.08
C ASN A 117 37.18 -4.96 33.41
N LYS A 118 37.30 -3.90 34.23
CA LYS A 118 37.58 -2.52 33.83
C LYS A 118 39.07 -2.29 34.09
N GLN A 119 39.82 -1.85 33.08
CA GLN A 119 41.11 -1.13 33.09
C GLN A 119 41.68 -1.31 31.66
N SER A 120 42.35 -0.39 30.97
CA SER A 120 42.55 1.07 31.02
C SER A 120 43.32 1.43 29.74
N HIS A 121 43.21 2.67 29.28
CA HIS A 121 43.90 3.23 28.11
C HIS A 121 45.43 3.14 28.15
N SER A 122 46.07 2.86 27.02
CA SER A 122 47.07 3.74 26.37
C SER A 122 47.78 3.04 25.20
N SER A 123 47.69 3.63 24.00
CA SER A 123 48.83 3.87 23.10
C SER A 123 48.33 4.47 21.78
N ASN A 124 48.48 5.79 21.68
CA ASN A 124 48.67 6.47 20.40
C ASN A 124 49.97 5.94 19.78
N ASN A 125 49.91 5.45 18.54
CA ASN A 125 50.95 5.53 17.50
C ASN A 125 50.62 4.52 16.38
N ASN A 126 49.99 4.97 15.29
CA ASN A 126 50.25 4.50 13.91
C ASN A 126 49.25 5.07 12.88
N LEU A 127 49.31 6.38 12.65
CA LEU A 127 48.63 7.02 11.50
C LEU A 127 49.57 8.04 10.87
N GLN A 128 50.68 7.56 10.27
CA GLN A 128 51.56 8.42 9.48
C GLN A 128 52.30 7.73 8.32
N SER A 129 51.85 6.55 7.86
CA SER A 129 52.54 5.79 6.79
C SER A 129 51.70 5.47 5.54
N GLN A 130 50.54 6.09 5.31
CA GLN A 130 49.71 5.82 4.12
C GLN A 130 49.24 7.09 3.36
N ARG A 131 50.09 8.13 3.27
CA ARG A 131 49.83 9.34 2.46
C ARG A 131 51.00 9.72 1.55
N LYS A 132 51.60 8.75 0.86
CA LYS A 132 52.63 9.01 -0.17
C LYS A 132 52.59 7.97 -1.30
N ILE A 133 51.43 7.79 -1.93
CA ILE A 133 51.33 7.15 -3.26
C ILE A 133 50.08 7.74 -3.95
N LEU A 134 50.17 8.95 -4.52
CA LEU A 134 49.26 9.48 -5.56
C LEU A 134 49.59 10.93 -5.92
N GLU A 135 50.84 11.21 -6.29
CA GLU A 135 51.20 12.39 -7.07
C GLU A 135 52.33 11.98 -8.00
N ASN A 136 51.98 11.66 -9.24
CA ASN A 136 52.82 11.75 -10.44
C ASN A 136 51.97 11.27 -11.64
N VAL A 137 52.19 11.90 -12.79
CA VAL A 137 51.56 11.69 -14.11
C VAL A 137 50.36 12.59 -14.41
N LEU A 138 50.65 13.87 -14.68
CA LEU A 138 49.94 14.68 -15.67
C LEU A 138 50.97 15.54 -16.39
N ASP A 139 51.43 15.05 -17.54
CA ASP A 139 51.97 15.86 -18.63
C ASP A 139 51.84 15.04 -19.93
N ASP A 140 51.67 15.76 -21.04
CA ASP A 140 51.60 15.32 -22.44
C ASP A 140 50.26 14.87 -23.05
N SER A 141 49.64 15.81 -23.77
CA SER A 141 49.30 15.73 -25.21
C SER A 141 48.22 16.78 -25.52
N GLY A 142 48.28 17.63 -26.55
CA GLY A 142 48.92 17.52 -27.85
C GLY A 142 47.84 17.84 -28.89
N TYR A 143 47.93 19.03 -29.50
CA TYR A 143 47.05 19.55 -30.56
C TYR A 143 46.88 18.57 -31.73
N TYR A 144 45.64 18.42 -32.24
CA TYR A 144 45.39 18.18 -33.67
C TYR A 144 44.08 18.80 -34.14
N VAL A 145 44.20 19.65 -35.15
CA VAL A 145 43.13 20.21 -35.98
C VAL A 145 42.85 19.23 -37.12
N ASN A 146 41.58 18.96 -37.44
CA ASN A 146 41.24 18.48 -38.77
C ASN A 146 39.85 18.96 -39.25
N LYS A 147 39.87 19.49 -40.48
CA LYS A 147 38.75 19.99 -41.30
C LYS A 147 38.10 18.87 -42.11
N GLN A 148 36.94 19.20 -42.69
CA GLN A 148 36.21 18.57 -43.82
C GLN A 148 35.09 17.60 -43.41
N LYS A 149 33.92 17.50 -44.08
CA LYS A 149 33.39 18.07 -45.34
C LYS A 149 31.87 17.86 -45.37
N ASN A 150 31.16 18.72 -46.11
CA ASN A 150 29.75 18.58 -46.50
C ASN A 150 29.52 17.44 -47.50
N GLN A 151 28.35 16.78 -47.43
CA GLN A 151 27.68 16.18 -48.59
C GLN A 151 26.18 15.88 -48.33
N ASP A 152 25.35 16.69 -49.01
CA ASP A 152 24.11 16.44 -49.78
C ASP A 152 23.03 15.41 -49.37
N GLN A 153 21.90 16.00 -48.94
CA GLN A 153 20.48 15.83 -49.35
C GLN A 153 19.98 14.56 -50.09
N SER A 154 18.89 13.96 -49.58
CA SER A 154 17.57 13.93 -50.26
C SER A 154 16.45 13.37 -49.32
N PRO A 155 15.16 13.66 -49.58
CA PRO A 155 14.13 13.77 -48.54
C PRO A 155 13.07 12.66 -48.58
N GLN A 156 12.54 12.24 -47.42
CA GLN A 156 11.15 11.82 -47.27
C GLN A 156 10.76 11.57 -45.79
N TYR A 157 9.56 12.04 -45.43
CA TYR A 157 8.85 11.92 -44.15
C TYR A 157 9.31 12.78 -42.95
N GLN A 158 8.75 14.00 -42.89
CA GLN A 158 8.60 14.77 -41.65
C GLN A 158 7.17 15.29 -41.57
N LEU A 159 6.41 14.85 -40.56
CA LEU A 159 5.33 15.60 -39.92
C LEU A 159 5.15 15.02 -38.52
N ALA A 160 5.02 15.90 -37.52
CA ALA A 160 4.93 15.68 -36.07
C ALA A 160 6.26 15.52 -35.29
N LYS A 161 7.01 16.62 -35.16
CA LYS A 161 7.89 16.90 -34.01
C LYS A 161 7.87 18.40 -33.71
N ASN A 162 7.19 18.79 -32.64
CA ASN A 162 7.49 20.02 -31.90
C ASN A 162 7.44 19.67 -30.42
N GLY A 163 8.60 19.28 -29.90
CA GLY A 163 8.89 19.07 -28.49
C GLY A 163 10.40 19.24 -28.31
N TYR A 164 10.78 20.32 -27.65
CA TYR A 164 12.07 20.65 -27.04
C TYR A 164 13.31 19.90 -27.55
N LEU A 165 14.09 20.55 -28.43
CA LEU A 165 15.46 20.18 -28.77
C LEU A 165 16.42 21.20 -28.12
N HIS A 166 16.95 20.86 -26.95
CA HIS A 166 18.24 21.40 -26.52
C HIS A 166 19.35 20.50 -27.08
N ASN A 167 20.31 21.14 -27.75
CA ASN A 167 21.48 20.53 -28.37
C ASN A 167 22.38 19.85 -27.33
N PHE A 168 22.73 18.57 -27.51
CA PHE A 168 24.08 18.05 -27.23
C PHE A 168 24.32 16.77 -28.04
N GLN A 169 25.30 16.85 -28.95
CA GLN A 169 25.95 15.69 -29.55
C GLN A 169 27.05 15.18 -28.60
N GLN A 170 27.28 13.86 -28.65
CA GLN A 170 28.43 13.10 -28.12
C GLN A 170 28.29 12.46 -26.73
N VAL A 171 27.69 11.27 -26.71
CA VAL A 171 28.17 10.15 -25.87
C VAL A 171 28.32 8.92 -26.79
N LYS A 172 29.41 8.87 -27.55
CA LYS A 172 29.91 7.62 -28.14
C LYS A 172 30.98 7.12 -27.18
N ASN A 173 30.62 6.26 -26.22
CA ASN A 173 31.51 5.32 -25.50
C ASN A 173 30.75 4.53 -24.41
N LEU A 174 29.64 3.87 -24.76
CA LEU A 174 29.09 2.80 -23.92
C LEU A 174 29.54 1.45 -24.49
N LYS A 175 30.34 0.73 -23.71
CA LYS A 175 30.73 -0.66 -23.99
C LYS A 175 29.48 -1.54 -24.11
N PRO A 176 29.39 -2.46 -25.09
CA PRO A 176 28.27 -3.39 -25.15
C PRO A 176 28.31 -4.34 -23.96
N LEU A 177 27.24 -4.35 -23.17
CA LEU A 177 26.96 -5.37 -22.15
C LEU A 177 26.75 -6.73 -22.84
N ALA A 178 27.32 -7.76 -22.21
CA ALA A 178 27.40 -9.11 -22.72
C ALA A 178 26.03 -9.74 -23.06
N GLN A 179 26.02 -10.54 -24.12
CA GLN A 179 24.87 -11.34 -24.56
C GLN A 179 24.43 -12.31 -23.46
N PHE A 180 23.16 -12.22 -23.04
CA PHE A 180 22.50 -13.23 -22.23
C PHE A 180 22.38 -14.55 -23.00
N GLN A 181 22.66 -15.64 -22.28
CA GLN A 181 22.63 -17.00 -22.80
C GLN A 181 21.22 -17.41 -23.23
N LYS A 182 21.10 -17.99 -24.43
CA LYS A 182 19.88 -18.59 -24.96
C LYS A 182 19.35 -19.68 -24.03
N GLU A 183 18.11 -19.50 -23.57
CA GLU A 183 17.33 -20.52 -22.87
C GLU A 183 17.10 -21.74 -23.77
N LYS A 184 17.33 -22.93 -23.22
CA LYS A 184 17.03 -24.20 -23.87
C LYS A 184 15.52 -24.44 -23.84
N SER A 185 14.98 -24.79 -25.01
CA SER A 185 13.57 -25.08 -25.27
C SER A 185 13.00 -26.18 -24.36
N VAL A 186 11.81 -25.94 -23.81
CA VAL A 186 11.01 -26.81 -22.92
C VAL A 186 10.46 -28.08 -23.61
N LYS A 187 10.87 -28.38 -24.86
CA LYS A 187 10.32 -29.50 -25.64
C LYS A 187 10.92 -30.89 -25.36
N ASP A 188 11.97 -30.99 -24.54
CA ASP A 188 12.70 -32.25 -24.32
C ASP A 188 12.36 -33.02 -23.02
N ILE A 189 11.41 -32.55 -22.21
CA ILE A 189 11.11 -33.15 -20.89
C ILE A 189 9.85 -34.06 -20.87
N GLN A 190 9.04 -34.09 -21.93
CA GLN A 190 7.73 -34.79 -21.90
C GLN A 190 7.68 -36.19 -22.52
N LYS A 191 8.80 -36.88 -22.74
CA LYS A 191 8.82 -38.16 -23.49
C LYS A 191 8.91 -39.53 -22.76
N PRO A 192 8.88 -39.68 -21.41
CA PRO A 192 8.78 -41.04 -20.83
C PRO A 192 7.41 -41.43 -20.24
N MET A 193 6.44 -40.53 -20.05
CA MET A 193 5.22 -40.86 -19.28
C MET A 193 4.02 -41.42 -20.09
N GLN A 194 4.11 -41.52 -21.42
CA GLN A 194 2.99 -41.94 -22.26
C GLN A 194 3.00 -43.42 -22.68
N LYS A 195 4.02 -44.20 -22.32
CA LYS A 195 4.12 -45.63 -22.70
C LYS A 195 3.54 -46.64 -21.67
N GLN A 196 3.01 -46.19 -20.54
CA GLN A 196 2.45 -47.09 -19.51
C GLN A 196 0.91 -47.10 -19.40
N LYS A 197 0.19 -46.28 -20.18
CA LYS A 197 -1.29 -46.23 -20.11
C LYS A 197 -2.02 -47.12 -21.12
N ASP A 198 -1.34 -47.66 -22.12
CA ASP A 198 -1.99 -48.36 -23.24
C ASP A 198 -2.03 -49.90 -23.08
N GLN A 199 -1.70 -50.44 -21.90
CA GLN A 199 -1.74 -51.90 -21.64
C GLN A 199 -2.87 -52.38 -20.71
N ILE A 200 -3.81 -51.52 -20.29
CA ILE A 200 -4.82 -51.88 -19.26
C ILE A 200 -6.27 -51.95 -19.79
N LEU A 201 -6.54 -51.61 -21.05
CA LEU A 201 -7.92 -51.55 -21.55
C LEU A 201 -8.13 -52.42 -22.79
N SER A 202 -8.35 -53.72 -22.58
CA SER A 202 -9.06 -54.57 -23.54
C SER A 202 -10.56 -54.61 -23.20
N PRO A 203 -11.46 -54.52 -24.19
CA PRO A 203 -12.90 -54.51 -23.96
C PRO A 203 -13.42 -55.91 -23.62
N ILE A 204 -14.10 -56.03 -22.48
CA ILE A 204 -14.83 -57.25 -22.07
C ILE A 204 -16.20 -57.21 -22.76
N SER A 205 -16.50 -58.22 -23.57
CA SER A 205 -17.79 -58.48 -24.21
C SER A 205 -18.86 -58.88 -23.19
N PRO A 206 -20.14 -58.49 -23.35
CA PRO A 206 -21.21 -58.85 -22.43
C PRO A 206 -21.99 -60.06 -22.97
N GLU A 207 -21.69 -61.27 -22.51
CA GLU A 207 -22.60 -62.40 -22.69
C GLU A 207 -22.64 -63.30 -21.45
N ASN A 208 -23.84 -63.83 -21.21
CA ASN A 208 -24.25 -64.87 -20.26
C ASN A 208 -24.74 -64.39 -18.88
N GLY A 209 -26.07 -64.25 -18.81
CA GLY A 209 -26.82 -64.18 -17.57
C GLY A 209 -26.67 -65.47 -16.77
N PHE A 210 -26.06 -65.36 -15.59
CA PHE A 210 -26.10 -66.39 -14.56
C PHE A 210 -27.18 -66.02 -13.54
N THR A 211 -28.23 -66.83 -13.48
CA THR A 211 -29.19 -66.89 -12.37
C THR A 211 -28.44 -67.31 -11.11
N TYR A 212 -28.26 -66.38 -10.18
CA TYR A 212 -27.69 -66.69 -8.87
C TYR A 212 -28.72 -67.47 -8.03
N PRO A 213 -28.38 -68.64 -7.49
CA PRO A 213 -29.25 -69.32 -6.54
C PRO A 213 -29.37 -68.48 -5.26
N GLU A 214 -30.59 -68.34 -4.75
CA GLU A 214 -30.87 -67.67 -3.48
C GLU A 214 -30.00 -68.27 -2.38
N LYS A 215 -29.06 -67.45 -1.89
CA LYS A 215 -28.19 -67.82 -0.76
C LYS A 215 -29.07 -67.99 0.48
N LYS A 216 -29.19 -69.23 0.94
CA LYS A 216 -29.72 -69.57 2.26
C LYS A 216 -29.02 -68.69 3.30
N THR A 217 -29.83 -67.93 4.06
CA THR A 217 -29.38 -67.04 5.12
C THR A 217 -28.74 -67.85 6.25
N PHE A 218 -27.42 -68.00 6.17
CA PHE A 218 -26.64 -68.60 7.23
C PHE A 218 -26.71 -67.70 8.47
N VAL A 219 -27.51 -68.10 9.46
CA VAL A 219 -27.59 -67.45 10.77
C VAL A 219 -26.27 -67.70 11.49
N ARG A 220 -25.33 -66.75 11.35
CA ARG A 220 -24.04 -66.83 12.04
C ARG A 220 -24.27 -66.84 13.56
N PRO A 221 -23.64 -67.76 14.31
CA PRO A 221 -23.68 -67.80 15.77
C PRO A 221 -23.37 -66.43 16.38
N LYS A 222 -24.13 -66.01 17.39
CA LYS A 222 -24.00 -64.67 18.02
C LYS A 222 -22.55 -64.36 18.45
N GLN A 223 -21.81 -65.36 18.90
CA GLN A 223 -20.40 -65.24 19.30
C GLN A 223 -19.45 -64.84 18.15
N ILE A 224 -19.74 -65.23 16.90
CA ILE A 224 -18.94 -64.83 15.74
C ILE A 224 -19.27 -63.39 15.32
N LYS A 225 -20.53 -62.97 15.47
CA LYS A 225 -20.93 -61.56 15.24
C LYS A 225 -20.24 -60.62 16.24
N GLU A 226 -20.13 -61.00 17.50
CA GLU A 226 -19.41 -60.20 18.51
C GLU A 226 -17.90 -60.11 18.22
N LYS A 227 -17.25 -61.22 17.83
CA LYS A 227 -15.83 -61.20 17.42
C LYS A 227 -15.58 -60.33 16.18
N ILE A 228 -16.50 -60.33 15.21
CA ILE A 228 -16.41 -59.48 14.02
C ILE A 228 -16.64 -58.01 14.37
N ASN A 229 -17.63 -57.69 15.22
CA ASN A 229 -17.86 -56.34 15.70
C ASN A 229 -16.66 -55.80 16.48
N ASN A 230 -16.05 -56.61 17.36
CA ASN A 230 -14.87 -56.21 18.11
C ASN A 230 -13.66 -55.97 17.20
N LYS A 231 -13.45 -56.81 16.17
CA LYS A 231 -12.41 -56.57 15.16
C LYS A 231 -12.69 -55.33 14.31
N GLN A 232 -13.94 -55.04 13.97
CA GLN A 232 -14.32 -53.83 13.26
C GLN A 232 -14.16 -52.56 14.11
N ILE A 233 -14.48 -52.62 15.41
CA ILE A 233 -14.25 -51.53 16.36
C ILE A 233 -12.74 -51.28 16.53
N GLN A 234 -11.92 -52.32 16.62
CA GLN A 234 -10.46 -52.19 16.67
C GLN A 234 -9.89 -51.59 15.37
N ARG A 235 -10.38 -52.00 14.20
CA ARG A 235 -10.00 -51.40 12.91
C ARG A 235 -10.45 -49.94 12.77
N LYS A 236 -11.65 -49.59 13.25
CA LYS A 236 -12.11 -48.19 13.30
C LYS A 236 -11.24 -47.34 14.23
N LYS A 237 -10.81 -47.89 15.38
CA LYS A 237 -9.87 -47.23 16.28
C LYS A 237 -8.49 -47.02 15.64
N SER A 238 -7.94 -48.01 14.91
CA SER A 238 -6.64 -47.86 14.25
C SER A 238 -6.67 -46.89 13.06
N ILE A 239 -7.75 -46.88 12.28
CA ILE A 239 -7.94 -45.93 11.16
C ILE A 239 -8.07 -44.49 11.70
N ASN A 240 -8.83 -44.28 12.78
CA ASN A 240 -8.93 -42.95 13.41
C ASN A 240 -7.59 -42.49 14.02
N LEU A 241 -6.76 -43.40 14.54
CA LEU A 241 -5.42 -43.07 15.03
C LEU A 241 -4.47 -42.62 13.91
N GLN A 242 -4.49 -43.30 12.76
CA GLN A 242 -3.68 -42.89 11.59
C GLN A 242 -4.16 -41.58 10.98
N GLN A 243 -5.48 -41.34 10.93
CA GLN A 243 -6.03 -40.05 10.48
C GLN A 243 -5.63 -38.90 11.41
N ASN A 244 -5.63 -39.11 12.73
CA ASN A 244 -5.20 -38.10 13.69
C ASN A 244 -3.69 -37.79 13.61
N GLN A 245 -2.84 -38.80 13.35
CA GLN A 245 -1.41 -38.60 13.15
C GLN A 245 -1.12 -37.79 11.88
N ASN A 246 -1.74 -38.17 10.75
CA ASN A 246 -1.59 -37.42 9.50
C ASN A 246 -2.07 -35.97 9.62
N TYR A 247 -3.10 -35.71 10.43
CA TYR A 247 -3.63 -34.35 10.64
C TYR A 247 -2.71 -33.48 11.52
N GLU A 248 -2.18 -34.01 12.62
CA GLU A 248 -1.14 -33.32 13.42
C GLU A 248 0.08 -32.97 12.54
N ASP A 249 0.49 -33.86 11.64
CA ASP A 249 1.58 -33.61 10.68
C ASP A 249 1.24 -32.46 9.71
N THR A 250 -0.01 -32.35 9.24
CA THR A 250 -0.41 -31.23 8.37
C THR A 250 -0.36 -29.88 9.09
N ILE A 251 -0.85 -29.81 10.33
CA ILE A 251 -0.80 -28.59 11.15
C ILE A 251 0.65 -28.17 11.41
N HIS A 252 1.50 -29.12 11.81
CA HIS A 252 2.91 -28.85 12.05
C HIS A 252 3.64 -28.39 10.78
N ARG A 253 3.33 -28.99 9.62
CA ARG A 253 3.87 -28.56 8.33
C ARG A 253 3.45 -27.12 7.99
N LYS A 254 2.16 -26.79 8.12
CA LYS A 254 1.65 -25.42 7.88
C LYS A 254 2.34 -24.41 8.79
N MET A 255 2.48 -24.73 10.08
CA MET A 255 3.17 -23.89 11.05
C MET A 255 4.62 -23.62 10.65
N LYS A 256 5.35 -24.67 10.27
CA LYS A 256 6.75 -24.56 9.85
C LYS A 256 6.87 -23.70 8.59
N CYS A 257 5.98 -23.88 7.62
CA CYS A 257 5.91 -23.05 6.41
C CYS A 257 5.63 -21.58 6.76
N PHE A 258 4.65 -21.31 7.63
CA PHE A 258 4.33 -19.97 8.09
C PHE A 258 5.54 -19.28 8.76
N GLN A 259 6.15 -19.93 9.76
CA GLN A 259 7.31 -19.38 10.46
C GLN A 259 8.50 -19.15 9.52
N ARG A 260 8.70 -20.04 8.55
CA ARG A 260 9.71 -19.87 7.52
C ARG A 260 9.40 -18.64 6.65
N ASN A 261 8.18 -18.49 6.15
CA ASN A 261 7.79 -17.33 5.34
C ASN A 261 7.97 -16.01 6.11
N ILE A 262 7.64 -15.98 7.41
CA ILE A 262 7.87 -14.81 8.26
C ILE A 262 9.37 -14.50 8.37
N PHE A 263 10.21 -15.51 8.61
CA PHE A 263 11.65 -15.33 8.66
C PHE A 263 12.25 -14.90 7.32
N GLU A 264 11.77 -15.44 6.20
CA GLU A 264 12.11 -15.00 4.85
C GLU A 264 11.84 -13.50 4.72
N ASN A 265 10.62 -13.05 5.03
CA ASN A 265 10.27 -11.63 4.97
C ASN A 265 11.11 -10.75 5.92
N GLN A 266 11.39 -11.20 7.14
CA GLN A 266 12.28 -10.51 8.08
C GLN A 266 13.68 -10.30 7.48
N CYS A 267 14.25 -11.33 6.85
CA CYS A 267 15.54 -11.26 6.18
C CYS A 267 15.52 -10.23 5.04
N ILE A 268 14.46 -10.24 4.23
CA ILE A 268 14.32 -9.26 3.15
C ILE A 268 14.24 -7.83 3.73
N HIS A 269 13.65 -7.63 4.91
CA HIS A 269 13.65 -6.35 5.64
C HIS A 269 14.92 -6.08 6.50
N MET A 270 15.96 -6.90 6.37
CA MET A 270 17.22 -6.77 7.10
C MET A 270 17.04 -6.75 8.64
N ILE A 271 16.05 -7.49 9.13
CA ILE A 271 15.73 -7.58 10.55
C ILE A 271 15.65 -9.04 10.98
N TYR A 272 15.76 -9.24 12.28
CA TYR A 272 15.35 -10.49 12.92
C TYR A 272 14.62 -10.18 14.20
N VAL A 273 13.44 -10.78 14.36
CA VAL A 273 12.68 -10.73 15.61
C VAL A 273 12.69 -12.13 16.18
N ARG A 274 13.36 -12.30 17.33
CA ARG A 274 13.35 -13.59 18.02
C ARG A 274 11.92 -13.90 18.45
N PRO A 275 11.33 -15.04 18.04
CA PRO A 275 10.03 -15.45 18.54
C PRO A 275 10.06 -15.54 20.07
N SER A 276 9.18 -14.79 20.73
CA SER A 276 9.08 -14.84 22.18
C SER A 276 8.65 -16.23 22.65
N ALA A 277 8.99 -16.60 23.89
CA ALA A 277 8.50 -17.83 24.48
C ALA A 277 6.97 -17.78 24.61
N ILE A 278 6.44 -16.72 25.24
CA ILE A 278 5.03 -16.29 25.23
C ILE A 278 5.01 -14.79 25.55
N ARG A 279 4.69 -13.93 24.58
CA ARG A 279 4.32 -12.52 24.83
C ARG A 279 3.02 -12.22 24.10
N ILE A 280 2.02 -11.80 24.86
CA ILE A 280 0.77 -11.28 24.29
C ILE A 280 1.04 -9.83 23.87
N GLN A 281 0.74 -9.53 22.61
CA GLN A 281 0.75 -8.20 22.04
C GLN A 281 -0.65 -7.62 22.09
N ARG A 282 -0.76 -6.29 22.17
CA ARG A 282 -2.02 -5.59 22.25
C ARG A 282 -2.26 -4.74 21.02
N TYR A 283 -3.49 -4.78 20.53
CA TYR A 283 -3.94 -3.95 19.42
C TYR A 283 -5.11 -3.06 19.83
N LEU A 284 -5.26 -1.96 19.11
CA LEU A 284 -6.37 -1.02 19.22
C LEU A 284 -6.89 -0.67 17.83
N ILE A 285 -8.16 -0.98 17.57
CA ILE A 285 -8.87 -0.56 16.36
C ILE A 285 -9.81 0.58 16.74
N LYS A 286 -9.79 1.69 16.00
CA LYS A 286 -10.74 2.80 16.18
C LYS A 286 -11.26 3.31 14.84
N ASP A 287 -12.55 3.62 14.82
CA ASP A 287 -13.24 4.28 13.71
C ASP A 287 -13.05 3.60 12.36
N ALA A 288 -12.78 2.29 12.36
CA ALA A 288 -12.48 1.53 11.16
C ALA A 288 -13.77 1.05 10.49
N LYS A 289 -13.96 1.35 9.21
CA LYS A 289 -15.15 0.92 8.44
C LYS A 289 -15.36 -0.60 8.45
N ASN A 290 -14.29 -1.38 8.60
CA ASN A 290 -14.29 -2.84 8.53
C ASN A 290 -13.83 -3.50 9.85
N GLU A 291 -14.15 -2.87 10.99
CA GLU A 291 -13.67 -3.28 12.32
C GLU A 291 -13.88 -4.77 12.64
N GLU A 292 -15.08 -5.30 12.37
CA GLU A 292 -15.39 -6.71 12.67
C GLU A 292 -14.47 -7.69 11.93
N VAL A 293 -14.20 -7.41 10.65
CA VAL A 293 -13.32 -8.24 9.82
C VAL A 293 -11.89 -8.21 10.34
N LEU A 294 -11.41 -7.03 10.73
CA LEU A 294 -10.08 -6.83 11.30
C LEU A 294 -9.93 -7.60 12.62
N LYS A 295 -10.90 -7.46 13.53
CA LYS A 295 -10.96 -8.20 14.81
C LYS A 295 -10.98 -9.70 14.58
N LYS A 296 -11.79 -10.18 13.62
CA LYS A 296 -11.84 -11.60 13.24
C LYS A 296 -10.48 -12.11 12.77
N CYS A 297 -9.80 -11.38 11.88
CA CYS A 297 -8.47 -11.76 11.37
C CYS A 297 -7.38 -11.74 12.46
N LEU A 298 -7.44 -10.78 13.39
CA LEU A 298 -6.53 -10.72 14.54
C LEU A 298 -6.82 -11.84 15.55
N SER A 299 -8.08 -12.27 15.69
CA SER A 299 -8.46 -13.37 16.61
C SER A 299 -7.82 -14.73 16.23
N TYR A 300 -7.44 -14.90 14.96
CA TYR A 300 -6.67 -16.08 14.51
C TYR A 300 -5.21 -16.04 14.97
N ARG A 301 -4.71 -14.85 15.33
CA ARG A 301 -3.40 -14.64 15.92
C ARG A 301 -3.53 -14.60 17.43
N TRP A 302 -3.60 -15.78 18.05
CA TRP A 302 -3.88 -15.92 19.48
C TRP A 302 -2.91 -15.18 20.42
N TRP A 303 -1.76 -14.74 19.93
CA TRP A 303 -0.82 -13.90 20.66
C TRP A 303 -1.16 -12.40 20.58
N TRP A 304 -2.27 -12.02 19.96
CA TRP A 304 -2.83 -10.68 19.96
C TRP A 304 -4.07 -10.60 20.84
N GLN A 305 -4.19 -9.50 21.57
CA GLN A 305 -5.33 -9.20 22.43
C GLN A 305 -5.82 -7.78 22.18
N GLU A 306 -7.13 -7.62 22.08
CA GLU A 306 -7.74 -6.28 21.99
C GLU A 306 -7.52 -5.51 23.29
N SER A 307 -7.07 -4.27 23.19
CA SER A 307 -7.00 -3.34 24.32
C SER A 307 -8.20 -2.41 24.33
N ASN A 308 -8.89 -2.33 25.46
CA ASN A 308 -9.95 -1.35 25.69
C ASN A 308 -9.40 0.00 26.14
N ASN A 309 -8.21 0.02 26.74
CA ASN A 309 -7.58 1.22 27.26
C ASN A 309 -6.63 1.80 26.23
N GLN A 310 -6.56 3.13 26.17
CA GLN A 310 -5.58 3.86 25.36
C GLN A 310 -4.20 3.94 26.02
N ASP A 311 -4.07 3.39 27.24
CA ASP A 311 -2.85 3.45 28.05
C ASP A 311 -1.69 2.64 27.43
N GLU A 312 -0.47 2.98 27.84
CA GLU A 312 0.78 3.00 27.06
C GLU A 312 1.33 1.68 26.47
N ASP A 313 0.64 0.55 26.65
CA ASP A 313 1.07 -0.80 26.23
C ASP A 313 0.34 -1.30 24.98
N ILE A 314 0.25 -0.48 23.92
CA ILE A 314 -0.32 -0.91 22.63
C ILE A 314 0.80 -0.97 21.59
N GLU A 315 0.96 -2.14 20.97
CA GLU A 315 1.93 -2.39 19.91
C GLU A 315 1.35 -2.14 18.50
N PHE A 316 0.03 -2.22 18.32
CA PHE A 316 -0.60 -2.04 17.02
C PHE A 316 -1.83 -1.13 17.04
N PHE A 317 -1.82 -0.11 16.19
CA PHE A 317 -2.91 0.82 16.00
C PHE A 317 -3.50 0.68 14.60
N TRP A 318 -4.81 0.47 14.53
CA TRP A 318 -5.58 0.53 13.28
C TRP A 318 -6.64 1.63 13.36
N TYR A 319 -6.39 2.75 12.68
CA TYR A 319 -7.32 3.88 12.60
C TYR A 319 -7.80 4.11 11.17
N SER A 320 -8.94 4.78 11.00
CA SER A 320 -9.39 5.26 9.68
C SER A 320 -8.62 6.47 9.18
N GLN A 321 -7.91 7.18 10.05
CA GLN A 321 -7.06 8.31 9.67
C GLN A 321 -5.69 8.18 10.32
N ALA A 322 -4.67 8.71 9.65
CA ALA A 322 -3.31 8.75 10.15
C ALA A 322 -3.25 9.53 11.47
N SER A 323 -2.70 8.92 12.52
CA SER A 323 -2.48 9.62 13.80
C SER A 323 -1.20 10.43 13.74
N VAL A 324 -1.31 11.73 13.44
CA VAL A 324 -0.15 12.65 13.36
C VAL A 324 0.66 12.65 14.66
N SER A 325 0.00 12.60 15.82
CA SER A 325 0.68 12.59 17.12
C SER A 325 1.44 11.30 17.41
N PHE A 326 1.04 10.18 16.82
CA PHE A 326 1.78 8.92 16.87
C PHE A 326 2.94 8.92 15.88
N LEU A 327 2.67 9.23 14.62
CA LEU A 327 3.63 9.15 13.51
C LEU A 327 4.78 10.14 13.68
N SER A 328 4.51 11.34 14.17
CA SER A 328 5.55 12.34 14.46
C SER A 328 6.52 11.93 15.57
N LYS A 329 6.11 11.05 16.50
CA LYS A 329 6.98 10.53 17.57
C LYS A 329 7.91 9.41 17.10
N GLN A 330 7.61 8.78 15.96
CA GLN A 330 8.47 7.72 15.42
C GLN A 330 9.76 8.32 14.85
N ALA A 331 10.88 7.59 15.05
CA ALA A 331 12.16 8.01 14.53
C ALA A 331 12.12 8.02 13.01
N GLN A 332 12.66 9.10 12.43
CA GLN A 332 12.91 9.16 11.00
C GLN A 332 14.19 8.38 10.70
N ARG A 333 14.13 7.51 9.71
CA ARG A 333 15.30 6.77 9.24
C ARG A 333 15.81 7.37 7.95
N HIS A 334 17.13 7.50 7.86
CA HIS A 334 17.76 7.68 6.57
C HIS A 334 17.68 6.35 5.81
N ILE A 335 17.26 6.41 4.55
CA ILE A 335 17.42 5.30 3.61
C ILE A 335 18.92 5.01 3.57
N SER A 336 19.36 3.94 4.21
CA SER A 336 20.78 3.67 4.38
C SER A 336 21.36 3.21 3.05
N ASP A 337 22.19 4.06 2.44
CA ASP A 337 22.82 3.81 1.13
C ASP A 337 23.88 2.68 1.15
N LYS A 338 24.01 1.93 2.27
CA LYS A 338 25.07 0.93 2.50
C LYS A 338 24.59 -0.51 2.64
N ILE A 339 23.34 -0.81 2.31
CA ILE A 339 22.87 -2.20 2.34
C ILE A 339 23.26 -2.87 1.02
N GLU A 340 24.40 -3.55 1.01
CA GLU A 340 24.78 -4.46 -0.07
C GLU A 340 23.78 -5.62 -0.13
N PHE A 341 23.11 -5.77 -1.27
CA PHE A 341 22.13 -6.83 -1.48
C PHE A 341 22.86 -8.18 -1.60
N GLN A 342 22.60 -9.10 -0.66
CA GLN A 342 23.04 -10.49 -0.79
C GLN A 342 21.91 -11.33 -1.41
N PRO A 343 22.19 -12.20 -2.40
CA PRO A 343 21.17 -13.08 -2.99
C PRO A 343 20.56 -14.04 -1.94
N PHE A 344 19.29 -13.82 -1.59
CA PHE A 344 18.61 -14.53 -0.48
C PHE A 344 18.24 -16.00 -0.77
N GLU A 345 18.06 -16.37 -2.05
CA GLU A 345 17.40 -17.63 -2.44
C GLU A 345 18.11 -18.91 -1.98
N GLN A 346 19.43 -18.86 -1.80
CA GLN A 346 20.20 -20.04 -1.39
C GLN A 346 20.19 -20.28 0.12
N ILE A 347 19.83 -19.28 0.92
CA ILE A 347 20.21 -19.32 2.33
C ILE A 347 19.08 -19.79 3.25
N VAL A 348 17.83 -19.51 2.90
CA VAL A 348 16.68 -19.85 3.77
C VAL A 348 16.37 -21.35 3.79
N LYS A 349 16.87 -22.10 2.80
CA LYS A 349 16.74 -23.57 2.76
C LYS A 349 17.44 -24.29 3.92
N LYS A 350 18.34 -23.62 4.66
CA LYS A 350 19.12 -24.22 5.75
C LYS A 350 18.64 -23.89 7.17
N SER A 351 17.75 -22.91 7.33
CA SER A 351 17.34 -22.41 8.65
C SER A 351 15.99 -22.98 9.07
N GLU A 352 15.98 -24.21 9.59
CA GLU A 352 14.74 -24.88 9.99
C GLU A 352 14.28 -24.53 11.41
N GLY A 353 15.21 -24.21 12.30
CA GLY A 353 14.92 -23.88 13.70
C GLY A 353 15.20 -22.43 14.09
N VAL A 354 14.65 -21.99 15.22
CA VAL A 354 14.86 -20.65 15.78
C VAL A 354 16.34 -20.34 16.03
N GLU A 355 17.11 -21.34 16.47
CA GLU A 355 18.56 -21.17 16.71
C GLU A 355 19.34 -21.02 15.41
N ASP A 356 18.96 -21.75 14.35
CA ASP A 356 19.58 -21.60 13.01
C ASP A 356 19.25 -20.23 12.42
N GLN A 357 18.01 -19.79 12.57
CA GLN A 357 17.55 -18.46 12.16
C GLN A 357 18.31 -17.36 12.90
N MET A 358 18.50 -17.49 14.22
CA MET A 358 19.27 -16.55 15.02
C MET A 358 20.75 -16.53 14.63
N LYS A 359 21.35 -17.70 14.40
CA LYS A 359 22.73 -17.82 13.91
C LYS A 359 22.89 -17.12 12.57
N TYR A 360 21.99 -17.39 11.62
CA TYR A 360 21.96 -16.71 10.33
C TYR A 360 21.84 -15.20 10.48
N ALA A 361 20.94 -14.72 11.35
CA ALA A 361 20.74 -13.31 11.60
C ALA A 361 22.01 -12.62 12.09
N ILE A 362 22.76 -13.27 13.00
CA ILE A 362 24.05 -12.77 13.50
C ILE A 362 25.10 -12.75 12.39
N GLU A 363 25.24 -13.86 11.64
CA GLU A 363 26.21 -13.99 10.54
C GLU A 363 25.99 -12.92 9.45
N ASN A 364 24.73 -12.57 9.19
CA ASN A 364 24.34 -11.61 8.15
C ASN A 364 24.04 -10.20 8.71
N LYS A 365 24.36 -9.96 9.99
CA LYS A 365 24.21 -8.66 10.66
C LYS A 365 22.80 -8.07 10.52
N LEU A 366 21.77 -8.91 10.60
CA LEU A 366 20.38 -8.44 10.60
C LEU A 366 20.12 -7.60 11.85
N GLY A 367 19.31 -6.54 11.70
CA GLY A 367 18.92 -5.67 12.81
C GLY A 367 18.06 -6.43 13.81
N LEU A 368 18.55 -6.55 15.05
CA LEU A 368 17.74 -7.08 16.16
C LEU A 368 16.77 -6.00 16.60
N LEU A 369 15.48 -6.27 16.42
CA LEU A 369 14.42 -5.31 16.72
C LEU A 369 14.09 -5.27 18.20
N SER A 370 13.75 -4.06 18.67
CA SER A 370 13.36 -3.81 20.06
C SER A 370 12.01 -4.46 20.38
N PRO A 371 11.80 -4.99 21.60
CA PRO A 371 10.49 -5.44 22.04
C PRO A 371 9.43 -4.32 22.16
N LEU A 372 9.83 -3.04 22.09
CA LEU A 372 8.94 -1.89 22.29
C LEU A 372 8.47 -1.26 20.98
N ILE A 373 8.44 -2.03 19.90
CA ILE A 373 7.96 -1.54 18.60
C ILE A 373 6.47 -1.25 18.65
N LYS A 374 6.09 -0.14 18.03
CA LYS A 374 4.70 0.25 17.79
C LYS A 374 4.47 0.44 16.30
N VAL A 375 3.35 -0.05 15.79
CA VAL A 375 2.99 -0.05 14.38
C VAL A 375 1.67 0.68 14.16
N HIS A 376 1.59 1.47 13.09
CA HIS A 376 0.36 2.07 12.61
C HIS A 376 0.00 1.54 11.22
N ASN A 377 -1.30 1.42 10.93
CA ASN A 377 -1.84 1.06 9.62
C ASN A 377 -1.86 2.21 8.59
N HIS A 378 -1.11 3.29 8.85
CA HIS A 378 -0.92 4.41 7.94
C HIS A 378 0.56 4.74 7.87
N VAL A 379 1.05 5.08 6.69
CA VAL A 379 2.39 5.64 6.53
C VAL A 379 2.35 7.13 6.89
N ASP A 380 3.42 7.65 7.48
CA ASP A 380 3.55 9.08 7.73
C ASP A 380 3.68 9.80 6.38
N ILE A 381 2.71 10.64 6.06
CA ILE A 381 2.74 11.43 4.85
C ILE A 381 2.21 12.82 5.19
N SER A 382 3.11 13.80 5.13
CA SER A 382 2.82 15.19 5.46
C SER A 382 1.75 15.82 4.55
N TYR A 383 1.65 15.32 3.32
CA TYR A 383 0.64 15.73 2.33
C TYR A 383 -0.04 14.48 1.79
N PRO A 384 -1.37 14.43 1.64
CA PRO A 384 -2.05 13.23 1.16
C PRO A 384 -1.65 12.94 -0.28
N LEU A 385 -0.61 12.10 -0.49
CA LEU A 385 -0.07 11.73 -1.80
C LEU A 385 -1.10 10.98 -2.66
N TRP A 386 -2.15 10.50 -2.02
CA TRP A 386 -3.27 9.77 -2.59
C TRP A 386 -4.35 10.68 -3.21
N THR A 387 -4.30 12.00 -3.02
CA THR A 387 -5.27 12.87 -3.71
C THR A 387 -5.05 12.78 -5.22
N LYS A 388 -6.13 12.88 -5.99
CA LYS A 388 -6.04 12.80 -7.45
C LYS A 388 -5.10 13.88 -8.03
N LYS A 389 -5.08 15.07 -7.43
CA LYS A 389 -4.14 16.16 -7.77
C LYS A 389 -2.69 15.73 -7.52
N ASN A 390 -2.38 15.24 -6.31
CA ASN A 390 -1.00 14.86 -5.97
C ASN A 390 -0.52 13.64 -6.76
N LEU A 391 -1.42 12.70 -7.07
CA LEU A 391 -1.13 11.56 -7.95
C LEU A 391 -0.70 12.04 -9.34
N ILE A 392 -1.50 12.91 -9.97
CA ILE A 392 -1.22 13.44 -11.31
C ILE A 392 0.07 14.25 -11.30
N CYS A 393 0.22 15.20 -10.35
CA CYS A 393 1.41 16.03 -10.25
C CYS A 393 2.69 15.22 -10.01
N SER A 394 2.64 14.18 -9.16
CA SER A 394 3.80 13.34 -8.88
C SER A 394 4.23 12.54 -10.11
N ILE A 395 3.28 11.95 -10.84
CA ILE A 395 3.57 11.20 -12.07
C ILE A 395 4.11 12.13 -13.16
N ILE A 396 3.51 13.31 -13.36
CA ILE A 396 4.01 14.30 -14.34
C ILE A 396 5.44 14.69 -14.02
N LYS A 397 5.72 15.08 -12.77
CA LYS A 397 7.07 15.46 -12.33
C LYS A 397 8.06 14.32 -12.54
N TYR A 398 7.67 13.10 -12.20
CA TYR A 398 8.50 11.91 -12.40
C TYR A 398 8.80 11.65 -13.88
N CYS A 399 7.78 11.68 -14.74
CA CYS A 399 7.94 11.48 -16.19
C CYS A 399 8.85 12.55 -16.83
N GLN A 400 8.76 13.80 -16.37
CA GLN A 400 9.66 14.88 -16.81
C GLN A 400 11.11 14.65 -16.38
N LEU A 401 11.34 14.03 -15.22
CA LEU A 401 12.67 13.67 -14.74
C LEU A 401 13.25 12.48 -15.52
N THR A 402 12.42 11.48 -15.80
CA THR A 402 12.86 10.23 -16.47
C THR A 402 12.70 10.25 -17.99
N ARG A 403 12.20 11.35 -18.58
CA ARG A 403 11.91 11.53 -20.00
C ARG A 403 10.95 10.47 -20.55
N GLN A 404 9.93 10.15 -19.77
CA GLN A 404 8.85 9.23 -20.14
C GLN A 404 7.57 10.02 -20.50
N TYR A 405 6.63 9.36 -21.18
CA TYR A 405 5.33 9.92 -21.50
C TYR A 405 4.33 9.64 -20.38
N VAL A 406 3.59 10.66 -19.95
CA VAL A 406 2.63 10.59 -18.83
C VAL A 406 1.44 9.68 -19.19
N GLU A 407 1.07 9.69 -20.46
CA GLU A 407 -0.03 8.93 -21.06
C GLU A 407 0.20 7.41 -21.00
N ASN A 408 1.42 6.98 -20.68
CA ASN A 408 1.72 5.57 -20.42
C ASN A 408 1.19 5.07 -19.08
N PHE A 409 0.88 5.99 -18.15
CA PHE A 409 0.54 5.66 -16.77
C PHE A 409 -0.88 6.11 -16.41
N VAL A 410 -1.22 7.35 -16.76
CA VAL A 410 -2.50 7.98 -16.45
C VAL A 410 -3.14 8.51 -17.74
N PRO A 411 -4.47 8.69 -17.79
CA PRO A 411 -5.09 9.43 -18.88
C PRO A 411 -4.45 10.82 -19.01
N LEU A 412 -4.45 11.41 -20.21
CA LEU A 412 -4.00 12.78 -20.40
C LEU A 412 -4.72 13.71 -19.42
N SER A 413 -3.95 14.35 -18.54
CA SER A 413 -4.47 15.05 -17.38
C SER A 413 -3.64 16.28 -17.08
N MET A 414 -4.30 17.34 -16.63
CA MET A 414 -3.67 18.54 -16.10
C MET A 414 -4.40 19.02 -14.85
N VAL A 415 -3.65 19.71 -13.99
CA VAL A 415 -4.19 20.42 -12.83
C VAL A 415 -4.18 21.90 -13.19
N VAL A 416 -5.32 22.57 -12.99
CA VAL A 416 -5.52 23.99 -13.27
C VAL A 416 -5.83 24.68 -11.94
N ASP A 417 -4.88 25.43 -11.42
CA ASP A 417 -5.02 26.24 -10.22
C ASP A 417 -5.61 27.63 -10.54
N TYR A 418 -5.37 28.16 -11.76
CA TYR A 418 -5.96 29.41 -12.24
C TYR A 418 -6.03 29.51 -13.79
N LEU A 419 -6.85 30.44 -14.31
CA LEU A 419 -7.08 30.61 -15.76
C LEU A 419 -5.85 31.09 -16.57
N GLY A 420 -4.88 31.69 -15.90
CA GLY A 420 -3.70 32.30 -16.52
C GLY A 420 -2.52 31.34 -16.72
N GLU A 421 -2.69 30.05 -16.46
CA GLU A 421 -1.63 29.08 -16.59
C GLU A 421 -1.26 28.80 -18.05
N ASN A 422 0.04 28.82 -18.36
CA ASN A 422 0.55 28.49 -19.70
C ASN A 422 0.10 27.09 -20.15
N LEU A 423 0.07 26.12 -19.23
CA LEU A 423 -0.38 24.76 -19.52
C LEU A 423 -1.83 24.72 -20.01
N LEU A 424 -2.72 25.52 -19.42
CA LEU A 424 -4.10 25.62 -19.88
C LEU A 424 -4.17 26.22 -21.29
N TYR A 425 -3.40 27.27 -21.58
CA TYR A 425 -3.38 27.85 -22.93
C TYR A 425 -2.80 26.91 -23.98
N GLU A 426 -1.73 26.19 -23.66
CA GLU A 426 -1.15 25.16 -24.52
C GLU A 426 -2.16 24.04 -24.80
N PHE A 427 -2.86 23.59 -23.76
CA PHE A 427 -3.96 22.64 -23.87
C PHE A 427 -5.05 23.15 -24.83
N LEU A 428 -5.58 24.35 -24.61
CA LEU A 428 -6.64 24.92 -25.45
C LEU A 428 -6.18 25.11 -26.89
N LYS A 429 -4.91 25.44 -27.11
CA LYS A 429 -4.32 25.58 -28.45
C LYS A 429 -4.19 24.23 -29.14
N ASN A 430 -3.64 23.23 -28.46
CA ASN A 430 -3.36 21.91 -29.02
C ASN A 430 -4.63 21.11 -29.30
N PHE A 431 -5.69 21.33 -28.51
CA PHE A 431 -6.94 20.59 -28.60
C PHE A 431 -8.12 21.43 -29.09
N LYS A 432 -7.88 22.61 -29.67
CA LYS A 432 -8.93 23.54 -30.15
C LYS A 432 -9.96 22.91 -31.09
N THR A 433 -9.52 21.95 -31.91
CA THR A 433 -10.37 21.26 -32.90
C THR A 433 -10.74 19.85 -32.48
N SER A 434 -10.34 19.44 -31.27
CA SER A 434 -10.62 18.10 -30.77
C SER A 434 -12.09 17.96 -30.34
N THR A 435 -12.69 16.84 -30.73
CA THR A 435 -14.00 16.36 -30.24
C THR A 435 -13.83 15.41 -29.05
N ASP A 436 -12.67 15.43 -28.40
CA ASP A 436 -12.41 14.62 -27.23
C ASP A 436 -13.29 15.06 -26.06
N ILE A 437 -13.75 14.07 -25.31
CA ILE A 437 -14.53 14.26 -24.11
C ILE A 437 -13.58 14.44 -22.94
N TRP A 438 -13.85 15.44 -22.10
CA TRP A 438 -13.05 15.80 -20.95
C TRP A 438 -13.87 15.66 -19.67
N ILE A 439 -13.23 15.13 -18.64
CA ILE A 439 -13.75 15.04 -17.28
C ILE A 439 -13.14 16.19 -16.48
N LEU A 440 -13.98 16.99 -15.85
CA LEU A 440 -13.60 17.99 -14.87
C LEU A 440 -14.01 17.56 -13.46
N ARG A 441 -13.07 17.66 -12.52
CA ARG A 441 -13.31 17.45 -11.10
C ARG A 441 -12.57 18.49 -10.28
N LYS A 442 -13.09 18.88 -9.13
CA LYS A 442 -12.35 19.69 -8.16
C LYS A 442 -11.27 18.84 -7.47
N SER A 443 -10.11 19.42 -7.24
CA SER A 443 -8.94 18.71 -6.67
C SER A 443 -9.03 18.48 -5.16
N ASP A 444 -9.56 19.46 -4.42
CA ASP A 444 -9.39 19.58 -2.96
C ASP A 444 -10.56 18.97 -2.16
N LEU A 445 -11.56 18.39 -2.83
CA LEU A 445 -12.80 17.94 -2.22
C LEU A 445 -12.94 16.41 -2.23
N GLN A 446 -13.60 15.91 -1.17
CA GLN A 446 -13.85 14.49 -0.96
C GLN A 446 -14.75 13.89 -2.05
N ASP A 447 -14.89 12.56 -2.06
CA ASP A 447 -15.53 11.77 -3.13
C ASP A 447 -16.99 12.13 -3.50
N ASP A 448 -17.66 13.02 -2.76
CA ASP A 448 -19.05 13.41 -2.98
C ASP A 448 -19.26 14.53 -4.03
N ASP A 449 -18.17 15.04 -4.61
CA ASP A 449 -18.22 16.16 -5.54
C ASP A 449 -18.72 15.76 -6.94
N LYS A 450 -19.49 16.67 -7.55
CA LYS A 450 -20.05 16.49 -8.91
C LYS A 450 -18.92 16.32 -9.93
N ILE A 451 -18.97 15.22 -10.67
CA ILE A 451 -18.12 15.03 -11.85
C ILE A 451 -18.79 15.75 -13.01
N MET A 452 -18.03 16.60 -13.71
CA MET A 452 -18.53 17.28 -14.89
C MET A 452 -17.89 16.69 -16.13
N ILE A 453 -18.70 16.50 -17.17
CA ILE A 453 -18.26 16.02 -18.47
C ILE A 453 -18.44 17.16 -19.47
N CYS A 454 -17.37 17.46 -20.21
CA CYS A 454 -17.33 18.45 -21.27
C CYS A 454 -17.06 17.76 -22.61
N GLN A 455 -17.81 18.08 -23.65
CA GLN A 455 -17.65 17.44 -24.98
C GLN A 455 -16.48 18.01 -25.81
N ASN A 456 -15.91 19.15 -25.41
CA ASN A 456 -14.81 19.82 -26.10
C ASN A 456 -14.07 20.79 -25.17
N THR A 457 -12.94 21.33 -25.65
CA THR A 457 -12.09 22.25 -24.88
C THR A 457 -12.72 23.63 -24.63
N GLU A 458 -13.63 24.07 -25.50
CA GLU A 458 -14.35 25.32 -25.31
C GLU A 458 -15.27 25.24 -24.09
N SER A 459 -15.97 24.12 -23.94
CA SER A 459 -16.83 23.83 -22.78
C SER A 459 -16.02 23.75 -21.49
N VAL A 460 -14.83 23.15 -21.54
CA VAL A 460 -13.88 23.15 -20.42
C VAL A 460 -13.51 24.59 -20.02
N PHE A 461 -13.09 25.41 -20.98
CA PHE A 461 -12.69 26.79 -20.70
C PHE A 461 -13.83 27.63 -20.16
N ASN A 462 -15.01 27.55 -20.77
CA ASN A 462 -16.20 28.30 -20.35
C ASN A 462 -16.57 27.97 -18.91
N TYR A 463 -16.59 26.68 -18.54
CA TYR A 463 -16.87 26.29 -17.17
C TYR A 463 -15.80 26.79 -16.20
N LEU A 464 -14.51 26.58 -16.49
CA LEU A 464 -13.44 27.08 -15.62
C LEU A 464 -13.53 28.59 -15.44
N ASN A 465 -13.78 29.33 -16.53
CA ASN A 465 -13.94 30.78 -16.50
C ASN A 465 -15.09 31.24 -15.60
N GLU A 466 -16.23 30.54 -15.64
CA GLU A 466 -17.35 30.78 -14.73
C GLU A 466 -16.99 30.46 -13.27
N GLN A 467 -16.34 29.32 -13.01
CA GLN A 467 -15.99 28.91 -11.65
C GLN A 467 -14.98 29.88 -11.00
N PHE A 468 -13.97 30.33 -11.75
CA PHE A 468 -12.93 31.24 -11.26
C PHE A 468 -13.40 32.70 -11.10
N LYS A 469 -14.52 33.10 -11.73
CA LYS A 469 -15.12 34.42 -11.54
C LYS A 469 -15.88 34.57 -10.22
N MET A 470 -16.17 33.48 -9.51
CA MET A 470 -16.98 33.54 -8.28
C MET A 470 -16.16 34.12 -7.10
N PRO A 471 -16.58 35.25 -6.49
CA PRO A 471 -15.76 36.05 -5.55
C PRO A 471 -15.49 35.38 -4.19
N ASN A 472 -16.18 34.29 -3.85
CA ASN A 472 -16.12 33.65 -2.52
C ASN A 472 -15.40 32.30 -2.52
N ARG A 473 -14.65 31.97 -3.57
CA ARG A 473 -13.96 30.68 -3.66
C ARG A 473 -12.47 30.87 -3.47
N ASN A 474 -12.03 30.61 -2.24
CA ASN A 474 -10.64 30.30 -1.93
C ASN A 474 -10.08 29.38 -3.01
N GLN A 475 -8.91 29.71 -3.57
CA GLN A 475 -8.13 28.98 -4.58
C GLN A 475 -8.58 27.53 -4.84
N GLN A 476 -9.64 27.35 -5.65
CA GLN A 476 -10.11 26.01 -6.02
C GLN A 476 -9.29 25.56 -7.20
N SER A 477 -8.60 24.43 -7.05
CA SER A 477 -7.94 23.80 -8.18
C SER A 477 -8.84 22.77 -8.86
N PHE A 478 -8.66 22.61 -10.18
CA PHE A 478 -9.44 21.70 -11.00
C PHE A 478 -8.54 20.70 -11.68
N ILE A 479 -9.03 19.48 -11.83
CA ILE A 479 -8.40 18.42 -12.60
C ILE A 479 -9.17 18.32 -13.91
N VAL A 480 -8.47 18.54 -15.02
CA VAL A 480 -8.99 18.34 -16.37
C VAL A 480 -8.35 17.07 -16.91
N GLN A 481 -9.15 16.04 -17.18
CA GLN A 481 -8.68 14.72 -17.55
C GLN A 481 -9.42 14.21 -18.79
N GLN A 482 -8.70 13.70 -19.78
CA GLN A 482 -9.31 13.09 -20.96
C GLN A 482 -10.13 11.86 -20.56
N TYR A 483 -11.35 11.76 -21.09
CA TYR A 483 -12.20 10.60 -20.90
C TYR A 483 -11.65 9.40 -21.69
N ILE A 484 -11.36 8.30 -20.99
CA ILE A 484 -10.97 7.03 -21.62
C ILE A 484 -12.21 6.22 -21.97
N ARG A 485 -12.30 5.82 -23.24
CA ARG A 485 -13.27 4.82 -23.72
C ARG A 485 -12.81 3.43 -23.26
N SER A 486 -13.40 2.97 -22.17
CA SER A 486 -13.15 1.66 -21.58
C SER A 486 -13.80 0.53 -22.36
N ILE A 487 -13.36 -0.70 -22.10
CA ILE A 487 -14.13 -1.89 -22.46
C ILE A 487 -15.48 -1.89 -21.74
N GLU A 488 -16.55 -2.20 -22.47
CA GLU A 488 -17.90 -2.33 -21.93
C GLU A 488 -18.21 -3.78 -21.54
N PHE A 489 -18.78 -3.97 -20.35
CA PHE A 489 -19.35 -5.22 -19.87
C PHE A 489 -20.86 -5.05 -19.72
N GLN A 490 -21.66 -5.66 -20.60
CA GLN A 490 -23.12 -5.50 -20.55
C GLN A 490 -23.56 -4.02 -20.56
N GLU A 491 -22.97 -3.23 -21.47
CA GLU A 491 -23.20 -1.78 -21.61
C GLU A 491 -22.76 -0.94 -20.38
N ILE A 492 -22.06 -1.57 -19.44
CA ILE A 492 -21.56 -0.93 -18.23
C ILE A 492 -20.05 -0.73 -18.37
N LYS A 493 -19.60 0.50 -18.09
CA LYS A 493 -18.19 0.81 -17.91
C LYS A 493 -17.63 0.12 -16.67
N LEU A 494 -16.52 -0.58 -16.85
CA LEU A 494 -15.89 -1.40 -15.83
C LEU A 494 -14.62 -0.72 -15.29
N ASP A 495 -14.63 -0.40 -13.99
CA ASP A 495 -13.45 0.01 -13.26
C ASP A 495 -12.87 -1.22 -12.56
N LEU A 496 -11.57 -1.48 -12.70
CA LEU A 496 -10.89 -2.57 -12.02
C LEU A 496 -10.30 -2.08 -10.71
N CYS A 497 -10.69 -2.71 -9.61
CA CYS A 497 -10.23 -2.38 -8.28
C CYS A 497 -9.20 -3.41 -7.81
N TYR A 498 -7.98 -2.94 -7.60
CA TYR A 498 -6.87 -3.70 -7.03
C TYR A 498 -6.56 -3.20 -5.61
N TYR A 499 -5.76 -3.98 -4.88
CA TYR A 499 -5.24 -3.57 -3.59
C TYR A 499 -3.71 -3.46 -3.63
N LEU A 500 -3.19 -2.33 -3.18
CA LEU A 500 -1.77 -2.04 -3.09
C LEU A 500 -1.41 -1.88 -1.62
N LEU A 501 -0.49 -2.72 -1.13
CA LEU A 501 0.04 -2.61 0.22
C LEU A 501 1.41 -1.93 0.16
N ILE A 502 1.58 -0.87 0.93
CA ILE A 502 2.89 -0.24 1.14
C ILE A 502 3.36 -0.57 2.55
N THR A 503 4.58 -1.09 2.69
CA THR A 503 5.19 -1.35 4.00
C THR A 503 6.44 -0.50 4.17
N GLN A 504 6.59 0.14 5.32
CA GLN A 504 7.83 0.74 5.79
C GLN A 504 8.31 -0.05 7.00
N ILE A 505 9.34 -0.88 6.82
CA ILE A 505 9.90 -1.70 7.90
C ILE A 505 11.41 -1.50 7.92
N ASN A 506 11.93 -1.08 9.08
CA ASN A 506 13.37 -0.90 9.29
C ASN A 506 13.99 0.10 8.29
N GLY A 507 13.22 1.13 7.91
CA GLY A 507 13.63 2.11 6.91
C GLY A 507 13.62 1.60 5.47
N ILE A 508 13.09 0.41 5.20
CA ILE A 508 12.92 -0.14 3.85
C ILE A 508 11.45 0.02 3.46
N VAL A 509 11.20 0.69 2.34
CA VAL A 509 9.87 0.88 1.76
C VAL A 509 9.66 -0.15 0.66
N ARG A 510 8.55 -0.87 0.71
CA ARG A 510 8.12 -1.78 -0.36
C ARG A 510 6.67 -1.55 -0.73
N GLY A 511 6.38 -1.77 -2.00
CA GLY A 511 5.03 -1.83 -2.52
C GLY A 511 4.71 -3.22 -3.01
N TYR A 512 3.53 -3.71 -2.67
CA TYR A 512 3.04 -5.02 -3.07
C TYR A 512 1.64 -4.93 -3.67
N LEU A 513 1.45 -5.51 -4.85
CA LEU A 513 0.16 -5.60 -5.54
C LEU A 513 -0.51 -6.93 -5.21
N PHE A 514 -1.73 -6.89 -4.70
CA PHE A 514 -2.55 -8.08 -4.51
C PHE A 514 -2.99 -8.65 -5.86
N GLN A 515 -2.72 -9.93 -6.11
CA GLN A 515 -3.01 -10.60 -7.39
C GLN A 515 -4.51 -10.74 -7.68
N GLN A 516 -5.35 -10.72 -6.66
CA GLN A 516 -6.80 -10.75 -6.84
C GLN A 516 -7.33 -9.32 -6.99
N PHE A 517 -8.35 -9.19 -7.82
CA PHE A 517 -9.02 -7.92 -8.11
C PHE A 517 -10.49 -8.18 -8.38
N TYR A 518 -11.26 -7.11 -8.44
CA TYR A 518 -12.66 -7.16 -8.82
C TYR A 518 -13.02 -5.99 -9.73
N GLY A 519 -14.17 -6.11 -10.37
CA GLY A 519 -14.74 -5.04 -11.18
C GLY A 519 -15.81 -4.31 -10.40
N GLN A 520 -15.78 -2.99 -10.48
CA GLN A 520 -16.84 -2.11 -10.01
C GLN A 520 -17.48 -1.43 -11.20
N LYS A 521 -18.80 -1.27 -11.14
CA LYS A 521 -19.53 -0.44 -12.11
C LYS A 521 -19.09 1.02 -11.93
N SER A 522 -18.61 1.63 -13.01
CA SER A 522 -18.27 3.06 -13.04
C SER A 522 -19.50 3.93 -12.78
N GLU A 523 -19.26 5.07 -12.14
CA GLU A 523 -20.26 6.11 -11.88
C GLU A 523 -20.79 6.75 -13.18
N ILE A 524 -19.98 6.75 -14.25
CA ILE A 524 -20.31 7.35 -15.55
C ILE A 524 -21.01 6.32 -16.45
N ILE A 525 -22.21 6.64 -16.94
CA ILE A 525 -22.99 5.80 -17.86
C ILE A 525 -22.85 6.35 -19.29
N PHE A 526 -22.67 5.47 -20.27
CA PHE A 526 -22.47 5.89 -21.67
C PHE A 526 -23.67 6.62 -22.30
N SER A 527 -24.89 6.38 -21.81
CA SER A 527 -26.09 7.08 -22.27
C SER A 527 -26.00 8.60 -22.07
N ASP A 528 -25.18 9.05 -21.11
CA ASP A 528 -25.07 10.45 -20.72
C ASP A 528 -24.43 11.31 -21.83
N PHE A 529 -23.70 10.69 -22.75
CA PHE A 529 -23.04 11.40 -23.86
C PHE A 529 -23.96 11.73 -25.04
N ASN A 530 -25.16 11.13 -25.10
CA ASN A 530 -26.06 11.30 -26.24
C ASN A 530 -26.91 12.59 -26.19
N ASN A 531 -26.80 13.37 -25.13
CA ASN A 531 -27.50 14.64 -25.01
C ASN A 531 -26.76 15.75 -25.78
N ASP A 532 -27.51 16.59 -26.50
CA ASP A 532 -26.99 17.78 -27.20
C ASP A 532 -26.37 18.85 -26.25
N SER A 533 -26.41 18.61 -24.94
CA SER A 533 -25.78 19.48 -23.96
C SER A 533 -24.26 19.32 -23.96
N ASN A 534 -23.55 20.39 -24.30
CA ASN A 534 -22.09 20.50 -24.24
C ASN A 534 -21.46 20.14 -22.87
N ILE A 535 -22.25 20.28 -21.79
CA ILE A 535 -21.86 20.00 -20.41
C ILE A 535 -22.89 19.09 -19.78
N VAL A 536 -22.42 17.98 -19.21
CA VAL A 536 -23.24 17.04 -18.44
C VAL A 536 -22.71 16.97 -17.01
N PHE A 537 -23.61 17.12 -16.03
CA PHE A 537 -23.28 16.99 -14.62
C PHE A 537 -23.68 15.59 -14.14
N ILE A 538 -22.70 14.85 -13.65
CA ILE A 538 -22.94 13.61 -12.93
C ILE A 538 -22.93 13.96 -11.46
N GLU A 539 -24.12 14.03 -10.89
CA GLU A 539 -24.24 14.11 -9.44
C GLU A 539 -24.00 12.72 -8.86
N ASN A 540 -23.12 12.61 -7.87
CA ASN A 540 -22.95 11.39 -7.06
C ASN A 540 -24.18 11.10 -6.17
N SER A 541 -25.34 11.69 -6.48
CA SER A 541 -26.60 11.58 -5.75
C SER A 541 -27.25 10.22 -6.01
N ASN A 542 -26.70 9.17 -5.40
CA ASN A 542 -27.44 8.24 -4.52
C ASN A 542 -26.62 6.98 -4.22
N GLN A 543 -26.08 7.00 -3.00
CA GLN A 543 -25.65 5.99 -2.02
C GLN A 543 -26.41 4.63 -1.96
N LYS A 544 -27.09 4.20 -3.03
CA LYS A 544 -27.66 2.86 -3.20
C LYS A 544 -27.48 2.32 -4.62
N ILE A 545 -26.43 2.73 -5.34
CA ILE A 545 -25.92 1.84 -6.38
C ILE A 545 -25.48 0.60 -5.60
N ILE A 546 -26.33 -0.43 -5.62
CA ILE A 546 -25.99 -1.77 -5.14
C ILE A 546 -24.66 -2.05 -5.80
N ASN A 547 -23.58 -2.06 -5.01
CA ASN A 547 -22.23 -2.24 -5.53
C ASN A 547 -22.22 -3.61 -6.20
N GLN A 548 -22.47 -3.62 -7.51
CA GLN A 548 -22.46 -4.84 -8.29
C GLN A 548 -21.01 -5.16 -8.55
N TYR A 549 -20.44 -5.92 -7.62
CA TYR A 549 -19.10 -6.47 -7.79
C TYR A 549 -19.13 -7.50 -8.89
N ILE A 550 -18.24 -7.33 -9.86
CA ILE A 550 -18.02 -8.30 -10.91
C ILE A 550 -16.77 -9.09 -10.52
N SER A 551 -16.95 -10.39 -10.30
CA SER A 551 -15.84 -11.28 -9.93
C SER A 551 -14.75 -11.32 -11.00
N LYS A 552 -13.49 -11.47 -10.58
CA LYS A 552 -12.31 -11.67 -11.47
C LYS A 552 -12.58 -12.68 -12.59
N LYS A 553 -13.20 -13.82 -12.26
CA LYS A 553 -13.53 -14.88 -13.24
C LYS A 553 -14.39 -14.38 -14.40
N ASN A 554 -15.36 -13.51 -14.14
CA ASN A 554 -16.23 -12.95 -15.18
C ASN A 554 -15.50 -11.91 -16.03
N ILE A 555 -14.61 -11.13 -15.42
CA ILE A 555 -13.79 -10.14 -16.12
C ILE A 555 -12.77 -10.82 -17.03
N LEU A 556 -12.10 -11.87 -16.56
CA LEU A 556 -11.17 -12.64 -17.40
C LEU A 556 -11.87 -13.28 -18.61
N LYS A 557 -13.13 -13.74 -18.45
CA LYS A 557 -13.94 -14.19 -19.60
C LYS A 557 -14.21 -13.06 -20.59
N LEU A 558 -14.43 -11.83 -20.10
CA LEU A 558 -14.60 -10.66 -20.95
C LEU A 558 -13.31 -10.35 -21.72
N PHE A 559 -12.15 -10.35 -21.06
CA PHE A 559 -10.86 -10.14 -21.73
C PHE A 559 -10.61 -11.18 -22.81
N ASN A 560 -10.89 -12.46 -22.54
CA ASN A 560 -10.81 -13.51 -23.54
C ASN A 560 -11.73 -13.26 -24.75
N LYS A 561 -12.94 -12.69 -24.53
CA LYS A 561 -13.86 -12.33 -25.62
C LYS A 561 -13.28 -11.23 -26.53
N TYR A 562 -12.53 -10.29 -25.96
CA TYR A 562 -11.86 -9.22 -26.72
C TYR A 562 -10.43 -9.59 -27.17
N ASN A 563 -10.01 -10.85 -27.01
CA ASN A 563 -8.65 -11.32 -27.29
C ASN A 563 -7.55 -10.55 -26.52
N PHE A 564 -7.86 -10.07 -25.32
CA PHE A 564 -6.87 -9.49 -24.43
C PHE A 564 -6.29 -10.56 -23.51
N ASP A 565 -4.97 -10.71 -23.56
CA ASP A 565 -4.25 -11.60 -22.64
C ASP A 565 -3.94 -10.85 -21.34
N TYR A 566 -4.68 -11.22 -20.30
CA TYR A 566 -4.52 -10.61 -18.98
C TYR A 566 -3.16 -10.93 -18.36
N ASP A 567 -2.76 -12.19 -18.37
CA ASP A 567 -1.61 -12.67 -17.60
C ASP A 567 -0.29 -12.24 -18.25
N SER A 568 -0.21 -12.26 -19.59
CA SER A 568 1.04 -11.92 -20.30
C SER A 568 1.18 -10.44 -20.64
N THR A 569 0.07 -9.70 -20.75
CA THR A 569 0.09 -8.32 -21.29
C THR A 569 -0.44 -7.31 -20.28
N ILE A 570 -1.69 -7.42 -19.85
CA ILE A 570 -2.34 -6.41 -19.00
C ILE A 570 -1.71 -6.38 -17.60
N TYR A 571 -1.59 -7.53 -16.93
CA TYR A 571 -1.13 -7.59 -15.55
C TYR A 571 0.33 -7.11 -15.38
N PRO A 572 1.29 -7.48 -16.25
CA PRO A 572 2.63 -6.89 -16.23
C PRO A 572 2.62 -5.37 -16.42
N GLN A 573 1.78 -4.82 -17.30
CA GLN A 573 1.65 -3.38 -17.49
C GLN A 573 1.08 -2.69 -16.25
N ILE A 574 0.10 -3.30 -15.56
CA ILE A 574 -0.42 -2.79 -14.28
C ILE A 574 0.70 -2.74 -13.23
N LYS A 575 1.50 -3.80 -13.09
CA LYS A 575 2.64 -3.83 -12.17
C LYS A 575 3.65 -2.72 -12.49
N GLN A 576 3.97 -2.54 -13.77
CA GLN A 576 4.85 -1.46 -14.22
C GLN A 576 4.28 -0.09 -13.83
N ILE A 577 3.01 0.20 -14.14
CA ILE A 577 2.37 1.48 -13.81
C ILE A 577 2.44 1.77 -12.31
N LEU A 578 2.14 0.77 -11.47
CA LEU A 578 2.19 0.93 -10.02
C LEU A 578 3.61 1.06 -9.46
N GLY A 579 4.58 0.36 -10.05
CA GLY A 579 5.99 0.54 -9.74
C GLY A 579 6.47 1.97 -10.04
N GLU A 580 6.14 2.50 -11.22
CA GLU A 580 6.47 3.88 -11.62
C GLU A 580 5.74 4.92 -10.75
N TYR A 581 4.48 4.68 -10.40
CA TYR A 581 3.76 5.53 -9.44
C TYR A 581 4.47 5.58 -8.08
N LEU A 582 4.84 4.43 -7.52
CA LEU A 582 5.55 4.38 -6.24
C LEU A 582 6.91 5.09 -6.31
N LYS A 583 7.66 4.93 -7.40
CA LYS A 583 8.89 5.69 -7.65
C LYS A 583 8.63 7.21 -7.67
N SER A 584 7.50 7.65 -8.23
CA SER A 584 7.14 9.06 -8.33
C SER A 584 6.88 9.74 -6.98
N ILE A 585 6.40 8.97 -6.00
CA ILE A 585 6.04 9.49 -4.67
C ILE A 585 7.08 9.19 -3.60
N PHE A 586 7.96 8.21 -3.82
CA PHE A 586 8.90 7.69 -2.81
C PHE A 586 9.74 8.78 -2.12
N ILE A 587 10.22 9.78 -2.86
CA ILE A 587 11.08 10.84 -2.31
C ILE A 587 10.31 11.80 -1.40
N GLN A 588 9.00 11.89 -1.58
CA GLN A 588 8.13 12.71 -0.75
C GLN A 588 7.70 11.97 0.53
N MET A 589 7.93 10.66 0.61
CA MET A 589 7.55 9.87 1.77
C MET A 589 8.63 9.94 2.86
N PRO A 590 8.32 10.47 4.06
CA PRO A 590 9.23 10.33 5.19
C PRO A 590 9.32 8.84 5.54
N VAL A 591 10.55 8.33 5.58
CA VAL A 591 10.79 6.93 5.93
C VAL A 591 10.84 6.81 7.45
N LYS A 592 9.80 6.23 8.03
CA LYS A 592 9.67 5.95 9.47
C LYS A 592 9.99 4.49 9.79
N ASP A 593 10.04 4.17 11.09
CA ASP A 593 10.45 2.85 11.59
C ASP A 593 9.61 1.69 11.05
N HIS A 594 8.31 1.65 11.41
CA HIS A 594 7.46 0.47 11.25
C HIS A 594 6.00 0.86 11.03
N ASN A 595 5.58 1.01 9.78
CA ASN A 595 4.19 1.26 9.41
C ASN A 595 3.85 0.54 8.10
N PHE A 596 2.56 0.42 7.81
CA PHE A 596 2.11 -0.01 6.49
C PHE A 596 0.81 0.70 6.15
N GLU A 597 0.45 0.74 4.87
CA GLU A 597 -0.80 1.35 4.40
C GLU A 597 -1.40 0.51 3.28
N LEU A 598 -2.69 0.20 3.42
CA LEU A 598 -3.45 -0.52 2.40
C LEU A 598 -4.26 0.48 1.58
N LEU A 599 -4.03 0.45 0.27
CA LEU A 599 -4.63 1.34 -0.70
C LEU A 599 -5.50 0.57 -1.69
N GLN A 600 -6.62 1.17 -2.09
CA GLN A 600 -7.38 0.72 -3.24
C GLN A 600 -6.85 1.41 -4.49
N VAL A 601 -6.57 0.65 -5.53
CA VAL A 601 -6.15 1.18 -6.83
C VAL A 601 -7.27 0.99 -7.82
N VAL A 602 -7.69 2.07 -8.49
CA VAL A 602 -8.71 2.05 -9.54
C VAL A 602 -8.03 2.19 -10.89
N MET A 603 -8.16 1.15 -11.72
CA MET A 603 -7.62 1.07 -13.07
C MET A 603 -8.75 0.99 -14.09
N ILE A 604 -8.57 1.58 -15.26
CA ILE A 604 -9.43 1.34 -16.44
C ILE A 604 -8.60 0.64 -17.51
N ILE A 605 -9.22 -0.30 -18.22
CA ILE A 605 -8.64 -0.87 -19.45
C ILE A 605 -9.34 -0.20 -20.64
N ASP A 606 -8.56 0.43 -21.51
CA ASP A 606 -9.08 1.05 -22.72
C ASP A 606 -9.48 0.00 -23.78
N ASN A 607 -10.04 0.47 -24.89
CA ASN A 607 -10.44 -0.39 -26.01
C ASN A 607 -9.28 -1.06 -26.76
N GLN A 608 -8.02 -0.74 -26.44
CA GLN A 608 -6.81 -1.38 -26.97
C GLN A 608 -6.21 -2.39 -25.98
N GLY A 609 -6.83 -2.58 -24.82
CA GLY A 609 -6.31 -3.47 -23.77
C GLY A 609 -5.21 -2.81 -22.93
N LYS A 610 -4.99 -1.49 -23.04
CA LYS A 610 -3.99 -0.78 -22.25
C LYS A 610 -4.60 -0.36 -20.91
N PRO A 611 -3.96 -0.72 -19.78
CA PRO A 611 -4.36 -0.27 -18.46
C PRO A 611 -3.94 1.18 -18.22
N CYS A 612 -4.80 1.95 -17.55
CA CYS A 612 -4.56 3.32 -17.13
C CYS A 612 -4.94 3.49 -15.66
N LEU A 613 -4.06 4.14 -14.88
CA LEU A 613 -4.31 4.47 -13.49
C LEU A 613 -5.25 5.68 -13.39
N ILE A 614 -6.35 5.51 -12.67
CA ILE A 614 -7.39 6.54 -12.56
C ILE A 614 -7.36 7.21 -11.19
N ASN A 615 -7.28 6.40 -10.13
CA ASN A 615 -7.32 6.88 -8.77
C ASN A 615 -6.68 5.89 -7.79
N ILE A 616 -6.24 6.39 -6.64
CA ILE A 616 -5.76 5.59 -5.52
C ILE A 616 -6.45 6.11 -4.26
N LYS A 617 -7.13 5.24 -3.53
CA LYS A 617 -7.90 5.60 -2.35
C LYS A 617 -7.29 4.97 -1.09
N PRO A 618 -6.96 5.76 -0.06
CA PRO A 618 -6.61 5.21 1.23
C PRO A 618 -7.85 4.66 1.93
N ASN A 619 -7.67 3.76 2.91
CA ASN A 619 -8.75 3.16 3.69
C ASN A 619 -9.85 2.53 2.82
N PRO A 620 -9.51 1.52 2.00
CA PRO A 620 -10.51 0.82 1.19
C PRO A 620 -11.72 0.40 2.03
N ILE A 621 -12.90 0.60 1.46
CA ILE A 621 -14.11 -0.06 1.94
C ILE A 621 -13.98 -1.54 1.54
N LEU A 622 -14.20 -2.45 2.50
CA LEU A 622 -14.08 -3.89 2.28
C LEU A 622 -15.46 -4.51 2.40
N ASP A 623 -16.26 -4.35 1.35
CA ASP A 623 -17.66 -4.75 1.25
C ASP A 623 -17.89 -5.88 0.22
N GLN A 624 -16.80 -6.59 -0.11
CA GLN A 624 -16.76 -7.75 -0.99
C GLN A 624 -17.21 -9.05 -0.28
N ASP A 625 -17.04 -10.17 -0.98
CA ASP A 625 -17.10 -11.50 -0.37
C ASP A 625 -16.17 -11.59 0.85
N MET A 626 -16.70 -12.09 1.96
CA MET A 626 -15.99 -12.22 3.22
C MET A 626 -14.73 -13.07 3.09
N ASP A 627 -14.73 -14.09 2.23
CA ASP A 627 -13.56 -14.95 2.02
C ASP A 627 -12.42 -14.19 1.34
N PHE A 628 -12.76 -13.36 0.34
CA PHE A 628 -11.78 -12.49 -0.34
C PHE A 628 -11.17 -11.49 0.64
N ILE A 629 -12.00 -10.83 1.44
CA ILE A 629 -11.51 -9.81 2.40
C ILE A 629 -10.67 -10.47 3.48
N GLN A 630 -11.09 -11.62 4.00
CA GLN A 630 -10.34 -12.35 5.01
C GLN A 630 -8.96 -12.78 4.48
N GLN A 631 -8.87 -13.22 3.22
CA GLN A 631 -7.59 -13.52 2.57
C GLN A 631 -6.71 -12.28 2.41
N LEU A 632 -7.27 -11.18 1.89
CA LEU A 632 -6.56 -9.91 1.72
C LEU A 632 -5.99 -9.44 3.06
N MET A 633 -6.82 -9.38 4.10
CA MET A 633 -6.42 -8.90 5.42
C MET A 633 -5.41 -9.80 6.11
N ASP A 634 -5.54 -11.13 5.95
CA ASP A 634 -4.54 -12.05 6.47
C ASP A 634 -3.17 -11.80 5.83
N ASN A 635 -3.11 -11.68 4.49
CA ASN A 635 -1.87 -11.42 3.77
C ASN A 635 -1.28 -10.03 4.10
N VAL A 636 -2.12 -9.02 4.34
CA VAL A 636 -1.69 -7.70 4.84
C VAL A 636 -1.01 -7.83 6.20
N PHE A 637 -1.62 -8.55 7.14
CA PHE A 637 -1.03 -8.76 8.45
C PHE A 637 0.22 -9.63 8.39
N GLN A 638 0.29 -10.63 7.50
CA GLN A 638 1.51 -11.41 7.31
C GLN A 638 2.71 -10.55 6.93
N LEU A 639 2.54 -9.56 6.03
CA LEU A 639 3.62 -8.68 5.57
C LEU A 639 3.86 -7.47 6.47
N GLY A 640 2.80 -6.89 7.01
CA GLY A 640 2.86 -5.64 7.79
C GLY A 640 3.05 -5.84 9.29
N LEU A 641 2.56 -6.94 9.85
CA LEU A 641 2.46 -7.15 11.30
C LEU A 641 3.27 -8.37 11.78
N ASP A 642 3.05 -9.54 11.18
CA ASP A 642 3.66 -10.80 11.64
C ASP A 642 5.18 -10.83 11.40
N VAL A 643 5.69 -10.06 10.43
CA VAL A 643 7.13 -9.79 10.25
C VAL A 643 7.75 -9.17 11.51
N LEU A 644 7.04 -8.25 12.15
CA LEU A 644 7.50 -7.50 13.33
C LEU A 644 7.14 -8.22 14.65
N PHE A 645 6.06 -8.98 14.64
CA PHE A 645 5.54 -9.69 15.80
C PHE A 645 5.26 -11.16 15.45
N PRO A 646 6.32 -11.96 15.22
CA PRO A 646 6.17 -13.34 14.81
C PRO A 646 5.45 -14.15 15.88
N SER A 647 4.76 -15.21 15.44
CA SER A 647 4.10 -16.16 16.34
C SER A 647 5.09 -16.70 17.40
N PRO A 648 4.65 -16.90 18.65
CA PRO A 648 5.48 -17.53 19.68
C PRO A 648 6.00 -18.90 19.24
N SER A 649 7.20 -19.25 19.71
CA SER A 649 7.82 -20.56 19.42
C SER A 649 7.02 -21.73 20.02
N ILE A 650 6.29 -21.48 21.10
CA ILE A 650 5.45 -22.46 21.78
C ILE A 650 4.00 -22.21 21.39
N TRP A 651 3.43 -23.11 20.58
CA TRP A 651 2.02 -23.04 20.20
C TRP A 651 1.14 -23.86 21.18
N PRO A 652 0.17 -23.25 21.88
CA PRO A 652 -0.71 -23.96 22.79
C PRO A 652 -1.53 -25.04 22.06
N LYS A 653 -1.63 -26.23 22.65
CA LYS A 653 -2.35 -27.37 22.04
C LYS A 653 -3.79 -27.03 21.65
N GLU A 654 -4.47 -26.26 22.50
CA GLU A 654 -5.86 -25.83 22.31
C GLU A 654 -6.04 -24.83 21.16
N LYS A 655 -4.97 -24.10 20.80
CA LYS A 655 -4.98 -23.08 19.76
C LYS A 655 -4.45 -23.59 18.42
N LYS A 656 -3.97 -24.85 18.33
CA LYS A 656 -3.38 -25.44 17.11
C LYS A 656 -4.26 -25.28 15.87
N ARG A 657 -5.59 -25.40 16.03
CA ARG A 657 -6.55 -25.27 14.93
C ARG A 657 -6.60 -23.88 14.30
N LEU A 658 -6.16 -22.83 15.00
CA LEU A 658 -6.17 -21.48 14.44
C LEU A 658 -5.22 -21.33 13.25
N ILE A 659 -4.18 -22.16 13.14
CA ILE A 659 -3.27 -22.13 11.99
C ILE A 659 -3.97 -22.48 10.67
N GLU A 660 -5.08 -23.21 10.73
CA GLU A 660 -5.82 -23.61 9.53
C GLU A 660 -6.51 -22.42 8.85
N ASN A 661 -6.74 -21.35 9.61
CA ASN A 661 -7.35 -20.12 9.10
C ASN A 661 -6.33 -19.19 8.42
N TYR A 662 -5.03 -19.49 8.50
CA TYR A 662 -4.00 -18.73 7.83
C TYR A 662 -3.89 -19.18 6.37
N TRP A 663 -3.69 -18.19 5.51
CA TRP A 663 -3.43 -18.46 4.11
C TRP A 663 -1.95 -18.80 3.94
N GLU A 664 -1.67 -20.02 3.47
CA GLU A 664 -0.29 -20.48 3.23
C GLU A 664 0.40 -19.67 2.14
N ASN A 665 -0.38 -19.22 1.17
CA ASN A 665 0.10 -18.45 0.02
C ASN A 665 -0.21 -16.99 0.23
N ASN A 666 0.84 -16.18 0.12
CA ASN A 666 0.69 -14.76 0.04
C ASN A 666 0.45 -14.36 -1.43
N ASP A 667 -0.73 -13.83 -1.71
CA ASP A 667 -1.16 -13.38 -3.04
C ASP A 667 -0.63 -11.96 -3.37
N PHE A 668 0.16 -11.34 -2.49
CA PHE A 668 0.86 -10.10 -2.80
C PHE A 668 2.12 -10.37 -3.61
N GLU A 669 2.24 -9.69 -4.75
CA GLU A 669 3.45 -9.64 -5.56
C GLU A 669 4.15 -8.30 -5.37
N GLN A 670 5.47 -8.31 -5.16
CA GLN A 670 6.25 -7.08 -5.00
C GLN A 670 6.32 -6.30 -6.33
N VAL A 671 6.02 -5.00 -6.29
CA VAL A 671 6.12 -4.07 -7.44
C VAL A 671 7.13 -2.95 -7.23
N PHE A 672 7.62 -2.76 -6.00
CA PHE A 672 8.61 -1.73 -5.66
C PHE A 672 9.42 -2.14 -4.43
N ASP A 673 10.74 -1.89 -4.45
CA ASP A 673 11.63 -2.00 -3.29
C ASP A 673 12.62 -0.83 -3.26
N SER A 674 12.57 -0.03 -2.20
CA SER A 674 13.41 1.17 -2.06
C SER A 674 14.92 0.90 -2.10
N ARG A 675 15.37 -0.33 -1.86
CA ARG A 675 16.79 -0.69 -1.95
C ARG A 675 17.24 -0.86 -3.40
N ILE A 676 16.33 -1.28 -4.28
CA ILE A 676 16.60 -1.53 -5.69
C ILE A 676 16.20 -0.27 -6.48
N ASP A 677 14.96 0.16 -6.31
CA ASP A 677 14.37 1.26 -7.07
C ASP A 677 14.76 2.63 -6.51
N GLY A 678 15.06 2.75 -5.21
CA GLY A 678 15.29 4.03 -4.55
C GLY A 678 16.68 4.65 -4.76
N GLN A 679 17.71 3.83 -5.06
CA GLN A 679 19.10 4.31 -5.12
C GLN A 679 19.36 5.31 -6.25
N GLY A 680 18.63 5.23 -7.37
CA GLY A 680 18.72 6.20 -8.47
C GLY A 680 17.73 7.36 -8.38
N LEU A 681 16.73 7.28 -7.50
CA LEU A 681 15.69 8.30 -7.40
C LEU A 681 16.17 9.57 -6.69
N LYS A 682 17.00 9.44 -5.66
CA LYS A 682 17.55 10.60 -4.93
C LYS A 682 18.38 11.50 -5.85
N SER A 683 19.29 10.92 -6.63
CA SER A 683 20.14 11.68 -7.56
C SER A 683 19.31 12.41 -8.62
N LEU A 684 18.27 11.78 -9.15
CA LEU A 684 17.38 12.40 -10.13
C LEU A 684 16.69 13.67 -9.60
N PHE A 685 16.37 13.72 -8.30
CA PHE A 685 15.69 14.87 -7.71
C PHE A 685 16.64 15.93 -7.16
N GLU A 686 17.84 15.54 -6.71
CA GLU A 686 18.86 16.48 -6.24
C GLU A 686 19.44 17.31 -7.40
N GLU A 687 19.75 16.70 -8.55
CA GLU A 687 20.36 17.38 -9.70
C GLU A 687 19.55 18.58 -10.20
N LYS A 688 18.21 18.49 -10.24
CA LYS A 688 17.35 19.59 -10.72
C LYS A 688 17.13 20.72 -9.73
N ILE A 689 17.29 20.48 -8.42
CA ILE A 689 17.19 21.58 -7.44
C ILE A 689 18.34 22.56 -7.64
N TYR A 690 19.53 22.06 -7.99
CA TYR A 690 20.68 22.91 -8.32
C TYR A 690 20.48 23.70 -9.62
N GLU A 691 19.90 23.09 -10.66
CA GLU A 691 19.60 23.80 -11.91
C GLU A 691 18.63 24.97 -11.69
N ASN A 692 17.54 24.76 -10.94
CA ASN A 692 16.56 25.83 -10.70
C ASN A 692 17.08 26.97 -9.81
N ASN A 693 18.03 26.69 -8.92
CA ASN A 693 18.61 27.74 -8.08
C ASN A 693 19.65 28.58 -8.84
N ASN A 694 20.43 27.98 -9.74
CA ASN A 694 21.45 28.71 -10.51
C ASN A 694 20.87 29.70 -11.53
N TYR A 695 19.64 29.49 -12.03
CA TYR A 695 19.00 30.44 -12.94
C TYR A 695 18.54 31.74 -12.26
N ASN A 696 18.39 31.77 -10.94
CA ASN A 696 17.96 32.99 -10.24
C ASN A 696 19.13 33.90 -9.83
N ASP A 697 20.37 33.41 -9.84
CA ASP A 697 21.54 34.19 -9.42
C ASP A 697 22.22 34.95 -10.59
N ASP A 698 21.95 34.60 -11.85
CA ASP A 698 22.53 35.27 -13.03
C ASP A 698 21.62 36.39 -13.63
N GLU A 699 20.41 36.60 -13.08
CA GLU A 699 19.49 37.70 -13.47
C GLU A 699 19.37 38.83 -12.43
N LEU A 700 20.20 38.83 -11.38
CA LEU A 700 20.36 39.93 -10.40
C LEU A 700 21.73 40.60 -10.55
#